data_AF-A0A351VLK8-F1
#
_entry.id   AF-A0A351VLK8-F1
#
_cell.length_a   1.000
_cell.length_b   1.000
_cell.length_c   1.000
_cell.angle_alpha   90.00
_cell.angle_beta   90.00
_cell.angle_gamma   90.00
#
_symmetry.space_group_name_H-M   'P 1'
#
loop_
_entity.id
_entity.type
_entity.pdbx_description
1 polymer ?
#
loop_
_entity_poly.entity_id
_entity_poly.type
_entity_poly.pdbx_seq_one_letter_code
_entity_poly.pdbx_strand_id
1 'polypeptide(L)'
;MPDLAIAESDISFFPPIPKPGEEVLLTARVRNTSNNPAGNVAIDLYLWDGSGDVALIKSESIPGIVANGDGAVSARFIVGTDIGTSTVIAVVDPANWIQEMVETNNHAAKDLIVTDQELVSISSSTSSSQFGANQEASFEVTLMNRGLPTSGTLKVMVEDSNGNLVQLITSQPQDLPYALNQKLAFTWNTGATYAGFYRLHVLVTDEIGTVTLAESATPFSILPDIKASGSITTDKQSYGPGETVVVNVSFNNSGVNHVIPQLKARLQIVDSGNTQLFNEEKSFASLLPAMGGSFSAVWNTGSLPAGTYAAVMDLSAEDQLLDTKTTVFNILPQPLLKGALTTDTATVLTGRSFTAGYTLSNHGNSTATGIVRITLQDPDGQTIVASSEQPGAIQVNGSVPGSVTFDTTGLAPKTYQVVLTFKSDATWQNIAMATIAVKDGLPPTISIVSPLEAASYSTDVSLSVFASDDFSGVDKVEYSIDSGAWKPLPLADASKGRYTSSWTPALADNGSHSVSFRGVDRAGNSSIPVSVNFHVQIDTTAPVLIVSTLANESYTNNEVLNISGTVTDNVAVKELLINGATVPFNPDGTFSHALILADGSNTVEVTATDMASNPVSDTRTIHLDQKAPLIDVTSPADNSKTGKPEIFVRGNVDETSSVEVLLNGVTQPSERQGDAFEANLTPVYGSNTIEVVAVDLAANKGTEKRTVTFDDQKPSLAITEPGQDIRTNRDVLILKGTVADTLNSVSVSIEMDGATYTPVVTDGGFEQRLVMTEEKSHVIKVTATDEVGNSISVLRNVIYDITPPALTIDPVESPTIDGSQIINGTREPDSAVVVTSSTAAVGDVTYPTDTTWQVSLTLMPGSNIVTASSTDGANNVATISKEIVYTVSTSNNIFSAAIFGNSGVTMTGNSYTDSYINSPSSWIRGKYKNGDVASNSLQPCGIKMSGGTQVFGKLWVGQDGNPAIVGCTNGGATVSGGSGALAVAKDMTPKADPAGGISIGAIKLSGHGSKTLAAGDYRVSTININGNSTLYLSGPLTLHVDGNFSLSGNSSIVITSGEVTIYQNGRKLQISCGSIVNTNKTPASLVIYGTAGLQTVDISGNTDLHALVYAPTAVIRLSGGQNTFGSIIGSSVDISGGSSVHYDEGLKE
;
A
#
# COMPACT_ATOMS: atom_id res chain seq x y z
N MET A 1 -25.07 42.03 -27.96
CA MET A 1 -26.41 42.10 -27.33
C MET A 1 -26.39 41.18 -26.13
N PRO A 2 -27.15 41.47 -25.06
CA PRO A 2 -27.37 40.52 -23.97
C PRO A 2 -28.05 39.24 -24.50
N ASP A 3 -27.97 38.13 -23.74
CA ASP A 3 -28.67 36.88 -24.05
C ASP A 3 -29.16 36.22 -22.77
N LEU A 4 -30.41 36.49 -22.42
CA LEU A 4 -31.09 35.98 -21.24
C LEU A 4 -31.65 34.59 -21.53
N ALA A 5 -31.56 33.73 -20.53
CA ALA A 5 -32.00 32.35 -20.65
C ALA A 5 -32.54 31.87 -19.31
N ILE A 6 -33.60 31.09 -19.37
CA ILE A 6 -34.11 30.31 -18.26
C ILE A 6 -34.43 28.89 -18.73
N ALA A 7 -34.03 27.89 -17.96
CA ALA A 7 -34.34 26.48 -18.19
C ALA A 7 -35.14 25.89 -17.01
N GLU A 8 -35.73 24.71 -17.20
CA GLU A 8 -36.43 24.00 -16.11
C GLU A 8 -35.52 23.78 -14.88
N SER A 9 -34.22 23.56 -15.09
CA SER A 9 -33.24 23.43 -14.01
C SER A 9 -33.03 24.73 -13.22
N ASP A 10 -33.35 25.88 -13.79
CA ASP A 10 -33.21 27.20 -13.17
C ASP A 10 -34.44 27.60 -12.33
N ILE A 11 -35.51 26.78 -12.37
CA ILE A 11 -36.69 26.89 -11.52
C ILE A 11 -36.56 25.91 -10.35
N SER A 12 -36.72 26.40 -9.14
CA SER A 12 -36.66 25.58 -7.92
C SER A 12 -37.79 25.95 -6.96
N PHE A 13 -38.24 24.96 -6.20
CA PHE A 13 -39.29 25.11 -5.21
C PHE A 13 -38.76 24.67 -3.84
N PHE A 14 -39.18 25.37 -2.79
CA PHE A 14 -38.93 24.97 -1.42
C PHE A 14 -40.18 25.14 -0.56
N PRO A 15 -40.76 24.06 0.00
CA PRO A 15 -40.35 22.67 -0.20
C PRO A 15 -40.53 22.23 -1.68
N PRO A 16 -39.69 21.32 -2.19
CA PRO A 16 -39.75 20.84 -3.58
C PRO A 16 -41.04 20.06 -3.90
N ILE A 17 -41.69 19.50 -2.87
CA ILE A 17 -42.93 18.73 -2.98
C ILE A 17 -43.85 19.17 -1.83
N PRO A 18 -44.65 20.22 -2.01
CA PRO A 18 -45.50 20.79 -0.98
C PRO A 18 -46.75 19.94 -0.70
N LYS A 19 -47.26 20.05 0.53
CA LYS A 19 -48.58 19.54 0.88
C LYS A 19 -49.69 20.50 0.40
N PRO A 20 -50.92 20.01 0.21
CA PRO A 20 -52.06 20.88 -0.11
C PRO A 20 -52.22 22.00 0.93
N GLY A 21 -52.28 23.25 0.50
CA GLY A 21 -52.35 24.42 1.39
C GLY A 21 -51.02 24.88 2.01
N GLU A 22 -49.89 24.27 1.65
CA GLU A 22 -48.56 24.68 2.13
C GLU A 22 -47.99 25.86 1.33
N GLU A 23 -47.21 26.73 1.99
CA GLU A 23 -46.52 27.84 1.33
C GLU A 23 -45.23 27.34 0.65
N VAL A 24 -45.09 27.64 -0.64
CA VAL A 24 -43.90 27.32 -1.44
C VAL A 24 -43.12 28.60 -1.73
N LEU A 25 -41.82 28.54 -1.49
CA LEU A 25 -40.84 29.47 -2.03
C LEU A 25 -40.38 28.99 -3.41
N LEU A 26 -40.86 29.66 -4.45
CA LEU A 26 -40.37 29.53 -5.81
C LEU A 26 -39.18 30.46 -6.01
N THR A 27 -38.10 29.94 -6.58
CA THR A 27 -36.98 30.75 -7.09
C THR A 27 -36.72 30.41 -8.55
N ALA A 28 -36.75 31.44 -9.39
CA ALA A 28 -36.43 31.37 -10.81
C ALA A 28 -35.17 32.21 -11.07
N ARG A 29 -34.14 31.57 -11.64
CA ARG A 29 -32.86 32.22 -11.95
C ARG A 29 -32.75 32.47 -13.46
N VAL A 30 -32.56 33.73 -13.83
CA VAL A 30 -32.32 34.16 -15.20
C VAL A 30 -30.82 34.32 -15.41
N ARG A 31 -30.27 33.63 -16.40
CA ARG A 31 -28.84 33.71 -16.74
C ARG A 31 -28.67 34.60 -17.95
N ASN A 32 -27.69 35.52 -17.91
CA ASN A 32 -27.23 36.20 -19.11
C ASN A 32 -26.01 35.43 -19.64
N THR A 33 -26.17 34.65 -20.69
CA THR A 33 -25.12 33.78 -21.23
C THR A 33 -24.17 34.49 -22.19
N SER A 34 -24.36 35.79 -22.39
CA SER A 34 -23.53 36.62 -23.26
C SER A 34 -22.47 37.42 -22.49
N ASN A 35 -21.47 37.90 -23.25
CA ASN A 35 -20.46 38.84 -22.76
C ASN A 35 -20.94 40.30 -22.64
N ASN A 36 -22.23 40.60 -22.85
CA ASN A 36 -22.77 41.97 -22.73
C ASN A 36 -23.71 42.05 -21.53
N PRO A 37 -23.60 43.08 -20.66
CA PRO A 37 -24.54 43.25 -19.57
C PRO A 37 -25.95 43.58 -20.10
N ALA A 38 -26.97 43.08 -19.42
CA ALA A 38 -28.37 43.45 -19.62
C ALA A 38 -28.76 44.54 -18.62
N GLY A 39 -29.68 45.43 -19.00
CA GLY A 39 -30.27 46.41 -18.09
C GLY A 39 -31.21 45.75 -17.08
N ASN A 40 -32.21 46.49 -16.61
CA ASN A 40 -33.23 45.93 -15.74
C ASN A 40 -34.08 44.90 -16.50
N VAL A 41 -34.09 43.65 -16.06
CA VAL A 41 -34.76 42.51 -16.74
C VAL A 41 -36.07 42.18 -16.04
N ALA A 42 -37.21 42.20 -16.74
CA ALA A 42 -38.50 41.79 -16.17
C ALA A 42 -38.67 40.26 -16.21
N ILE A 43 -39.35 39.68 -15.21
CA ILE A 43 -39.75 38.27 -15.20
C ILE A 43 -41.14 38.11 -14.59
N ASP A 44 -41.99 37.33 -15.27
CA ASP A 44 -43.31 36.91 -14.80
C ASP A 44 -43.31 35.41 -14.46
N LEU A 45 -43.88 35.07 -13.31
CA LEU A 45 -44.01 33.70 -12.81
C LEU A 45 -45.49 33.34 -12.69
N TYR A 46 -45.91 32.24 -13.31
CA TYR A 46 -47.29 31.73 -13.30
C TYR A 46 -47.38 30.33 -12.68
N LEU A 47 -48.51 30.02 -12.05
CA LEU A 47 -48.89 28.66 -11.65
C LEU A 47 -50.02 28.18 -12.55
N TRP A 48 -49.83 27.04 -13.21
CA TRP A 48 -50.87 26.26 -13.85
C TRP A 48 -51.25 25.12 -12.92
N ASP A 49 -52.39 25.22 -12.24
CA ASP A 49 -52.78 24.23 -11.24
C ASP A 49 -53.36 22.95 -11.85
N GLY A 50 -53.47 21.90 -11.02
CA GLY A 50 -53.97 20.59 -11.42
C GLY A 50 -55.45 20.54 -11.85
N SER A 51 -56.21 21.62 -11.60
CA SER A 51 -57.57 21.82 -12.12
C SER A 51 -57.59 22.44 -13.52
N GLY A 52 -56.44 22.91 -14.00
CA GLY A 52 -56.25 23.48 -15.33
C GLY A 52 -56.28 25.00 -15.40
N ASP A 53 -56.35 25.71 -14.26
CA ASP A 53 -56.39 27.18 -14.20
C ASP A 53 -54.97 27.77 -14.12
N VAL A 54 -54.74 28.92 -14.77
CA VAL A 54 -53.43 29.62 -14.80
C VAL A 54 -53.51 30.96 -14.10
N ALA A 55 -52.66 31.19 -13.09
CA ALA A 55 -52.62 32.42 -12.29
C ALA A 55 -51.20 33.01 -12.18
N LEU A 56 -51.08 34.35 -12.22
CA LEU A 56 -49.81 35.06 -12.02
C LEU A 56 -49.42 35.02 -10.53
N ILE A 57 -48.25 34.48 -10.24
CA ILE A 57 -47.64 34.42 -8.91
C ILE A 57 -46.94 35.73 -8.56
N LYS A 58 -46.05 36.21 -9.45
CA LYS A 58 -45.25 37.42 -9.23
C LYS A 58 -44.73 37.99 -10.56
N SER A 59 -44.65 39.32 -10.64
CA SER A 59 -43.94 40.06 -11.68
C SER A 59 -42.90 40.96 -11.01
N GLU A 60 -41.64 40.89 -11.42
CA GLU A 60 -40.54 41.65 -10.81
C GLU A 60 -39.47 41.99 -11.83
N SER A 61 -38.71 43.07 -11.58
CA SER A 61 -37.57 43.46 -12.41
C SER A 61 -36.25 43.26 -11.67
N ILE A 62 -35.36 42.46 -12.25
CA ILE A 62 -34.01 42.19 -11.77
C ILE A 62 -33.12 43.38 -12.17
N PRO A 63 -32.52 44.12 -11.21
CA PRO A 63 -31.67 45.25 -11.53
C PRO A 63 -30.36 44.78 -12.17
N GLY A 64 -30.16 45.10 -13.46
CA GLY A 64 -28.91 44.94 -14.21
C GLY A 64 -28.19 43.59 -14.07
N ILE A 65 -28.32 42.68 -15.05
CA ILE A 65 -27.57 41.41 -15.05
C ILE A 65 -26.25 41.60 -15.81
N VAL A 66 -25.12 41.50 -15.10
CA VAL A 66 -23.79 41.61 -15.69
C VAL A 66 -23.52 40.53 -16.75
N ALA A 67 -22.53 40.77 -17.61
CA ALA A 67 -22.08 39.79 -18.61
C ALA A 67 -21.68 38.45 -17.96
N ASN A 68 -22.15 37.34 -18.51
CA ASN A 68 -22.02 35.98 -17.95
C ASN A 68 -22.53 35.83 -16.49
N GLY A 69 -23.31 36.79 -16.01
CA GLY A 69 -23.90 36.78 -14.68
C GLY A 69 -25.30 36.18 -14.69
N ASP A 70 -25.87 36.06 -13.50
CA ASP A 70 -27.25 35.66 -13.32
C ASP A 70 -27.94 36.56 -12.30
N GLY A 71 -29.27 36.59 -12.36
CA GLY A 71 -30.11 37.21 -11.35
C GLY A 71 -31.28 36.30 -11.03
N ALA A 72 -31.77 36.34 -9.80
CA ALA A 72 -32.86 35.48 -9.35
C ALA A 72 -34.03 36.29 -8.81
N VAL A 73 -35.24 35.82 -9.10
CA VAL A 73 -36.47 36.28 -8.47
C VAL A 73 -37.04 35.15 -7.65
N SER A 74 -37.43 35.48 -6.42
CA SER A 74 -38.13 34.57 -5.53
C SER A 74 -39.53 35.08 -5.20
N ALA A 75 -40.49 34.16 -5.18
CA ALA A 75 -41.88 34.41 -4.84
C ALA A 75 -42.36 33.36 -3.84
N ARG A 76 -43.19 33.80 -2.88
CA ARG A 76 -43.91 32.89 -1.97
C ARG A 76 -45.37 32.82 -2.40
N PHE A 77 -45.91 31.63 -2.54
CA PHE A 77 -47.34 31.41 -2.78
C PHE A 77 -47.83 30.18 -2.05
N ILE A 78 -49.11 30.16 -1.70
CA ILE A 78 -49.76 28.99 -1.10
C ILE A 78 -50.32 28.14 -2.23
N VAL A 79 -50.00 26.85 -2.21
CA VAL A 79 -50.50 25.89 -3.20
C VAL A 79 -51.94 25.51 -2.86
N GLY A 80 -52.79 25.33 -3.87
CA GLY A 80 -54.20 24.95 -3.70
C GLY A 80 -54.40 23.64 -2.93
N THR A 81 -55.65 23.33 -2.60
CA THR A 81 -55.98 22.08 -1.87
C THR A 81 -56.00 20.84 -2.77
N ASP A 82 -55.88 21.01 -4.08
CA ASP A 82 -55.95 19.91 -5.03
C ASP A 82 -54.62 19.15 -5.09
N ILE A 83 -54.71 17.84 -4.85
CA ILE A 83 -53.58 16.90 -4.91
C ILE A 83 -53.38 16.48 -6.36
N GLY A 84 -52.15 16.58 -6.85
CA GLY A 84 -51.80 16.25 -8.23
C GLY A 84 -50.60 17.05 -8.74
N THR A 85 -50.35 16.99 -10.05
CA THR A 85 -49.28 17.77 -10.70
C THR A 85 -49.80 19.14 -11.09
N SER A 86 -49.19 20.20 -10.59
CA SER A 86 -49.30 21.57 -11.09
C SER A 86 -48.02 21.95 -11.84
N THR A 87 -48.03 22.93 -12.73
CA THR A 87 -46.84 23.35 -13.49
C THR A 87 -46.57 24.84 -13.25
N VAL A 88 -45.37 25.19 -12.81
CA VAL A 88 -44.93 26.59 -12.71
C VAL A 88 -44.24 27.00 -13.99
N ILE A 89 -44.61 28.16 -14.51
CA ILE A 89 -44.17 28.67 -15.79
C ILE A 89 -43.48 30.03 -15.55
N ALA A 90 -42.24 30.19 -16.02
CA ALA A 90 -41.46 31.42 -15.90
C ALA A 90 -41.19 32.02 -17.28
N VAL A 91 -41.52 33.31 -17.43
CA VAL A 91 -41.36 34.09 -18.67
C VAL A 91 -40.44 35.28 -18.41
N VAL A 92 -39.29 35.32 -19.06
CA VAL A 92 -38.29 36.39 -18.97
C VAL A 92 -38.53 37.41 -20.08
N ASP A 93 -38.36 38.70 -19.77
CA ASP A 93 -38.71 39.84 -20.62
C ASP A 93 -40.06 39.65 -21.35
N PRO A 94 -41.17 39.46 -20.62
CA PRO A 94 -42.47 39.12 -21.21
C PRO A 94 -43.02 40.20 -22.18
N ALA A 95 -42.51 41.45 -22.09
CA ALA A 95 -42.85 42.54 -23.00
C ALA A 95 -41.87 42.69 -24.19
N ASN A 96 -40.81 41.87 -24.23
CA ASN A 96 -39.76 41.82 -25.24
C ASN A 96 -39.06 43.18 -25.47
N TRP A 97 -38.79 43.93 -24.39
CA TRP A 97 -38.20 45.28 -24.44
C TRP A 97 -36.67 45.28 -24.56
N ILE A 98 -36.01 44.20 -24.15
CA ILE A 98 -34.58 43.98 -24.31
C ILE A 98 -34.40 43.13 -25.57
N GLN A 99 -33.62 43.63 -26.53
CA GLN A 99 -33.36 42.87 -27.75
C GLN A 99 -32.19 41.90 -27.53
N GLU A 100 -32.44 40.62 -27.73
CA GLU A 100 -31.53 39.54 -27.30
C GLU A 100 -30.87 38.82 -28.48
N MET A 101 -29.84 38.02 -28.19
CA MET A 101 -29.23 37.17 -29.24
C MET A 101 -30.13 35.97 -29.55
N VAL A 102 -30.76 35.40 -28.54
CA VAL A 102 -31.75 34.33 -28.66
C VAL A 102 -32.96 34.71 -27.82
N GLU A 103 -34.14 34.75 -28.44
CA GLU A 103 -35.40 35.11 -27.76
C GLU A 103 -36.19 33.85 -27.32
N THR A 104 -35.85 32.68 -27.85
CA THR A 104 -36.62 31.44 -27.66
C THR A 104 -36.35 30.72 -26.33
N ASN A 105 -35.32 31.13 -25.60
CA ASN A 105 -34.87 30.57 -24.31
C ASN A 105 -35.33 31.41 -23.11
N ASN A 106 -36.28 32.34 -23.33
CA ASN A 106 -36.87 33.18 -22.29
C ASN A 106 -38.06 32.54 -21.57
N HIS A 107 -38.29 31.24 -21.78
CA HIS A 107 -39.42 30.53 -21.21
C HIS A 107 -39.02 29.16 -20.67
N ALA A 108 -39.45 28.85 -19.44
CA ALA A 108 -39.28 27.53 -18.85
C ALA A 108 -40.51 27.16 -18.01
N ALA A 109 -40.85 25.88 -18.01
CA ALA A 109 -41.89 25.32 -17.16
C ALA A 109 -41.30 24.18 -16.32
N LYS A 110 -41.79 24.03 -15.09
CA LYS A 110 -41.40 22.95 -14.19
C LYS A 110 -42.59 22.45 -13.40
N ASP A 111 -42.75 21.13 -13.37
CA ASP A 111 -43.81 20.50 -12.61
C ASP A 111 -43.55 20.56 -11.10
N LEU A 112 -44.60 20.88 -10.37
CA LEU A 112 -44.74 20.91 -8.92
C LEU A 112 -45.77 19.86 -8.52
N ILE A 113 -45.30 18.76 -7.94
CA ILE A 113 -46.17 17.69 -7.43
C ILE A 113 -46.68 18.10 -6.05
N VAL A 114 -47.99 18.07 -5.85
CA VAL A 114 -48.65 18.43 -4.59
C VAL A 114 -49.30 17.18 -4.04
N THR A 115 -48.83 16.69 -2.90
CA THR A 115 -49.40 15.50 -2.26
C THR A 115 -49.12 15.48 -0.76
N ASP A 116 -50.04 14.94 0.03
CA ASP A 116 -49.86 14.64 1.46
C ASP A 116 -49.79 13.13 1.76
N GLN A 117 -49.83 12.29 0.72
CA GLN A 117 -49.85 10.83 0.83
C GLN A 117 -48.45 10.25 0.61
N GLU A 118 -47.89 9.56 1.61
CA GLU A 118 -46.61 8.84 1.51
C GLU A 118 -46.81 7.32 1.36
N LEU A 119 -47.49 6.86 0.30
CA LEU A 119 -47.86 5.44 0.22
C LEU A 119 -47.52 4.79 -1.12
N VAL A 120 -46.39 4.08 -1.13
CA VAL A 120 -46.22 2.84 -1.89
C VAL A 120 -46.98 1.75 -1.15
N SER A 121 -47.76 0.96 -1.87
CA SER A 121 -48.54 -0.14 -1.31
C SER A 121 -48.45 -1.36 -2.20
N ILE A 122 -48.51 -2.52 -1.58
CA ILE A 122 -48.46 -3.80 -2.27
C ILE A 122 -49.50 -4.73 -1.66
N SER A 123 -50.11 -5.54 -2.52
CA SER A 123 -51.01 -6.62 -2.11
C SER A 123 -50.66 -7.88 -2.88
N SER A 124 -50.85 -9.03 -2.24
CA SER A 124 -50.57 -10.33 -2.85
C SER A 124 -51.68 -11.33 -2.55
N SER A 125 -51.84 -12.30 -3.45
CA SER A 125 -52.85 -13.36 -3.35
C SER A 125 -52.33 -14.66 -3.94
N THR A 126 -52.92 -15.78 -3.50
CA THR A 126 -52.59 -17.13 -3.96
C THR A 126 -53.80 -17.77 -4.64
N SER A 127 -53.57 -18.69 -5.58
CA SER A 127 -54.66 -19.39 -6.30
C SER A 127 -55.46 -20.37 -5.42
N SER A 128 -54.87 -20.82 -4.31
CA SER A 128 -55.50 -21.65 -3.28
C SER A 128 -54.88 -21.35 -1.90
N SER A 129 -55.62 -21.61 -0.82
CA SER A 129 -55.12 -21.56 0.56
C SER A 129 -54.46 -22.87 1.01
N GLN A 130 -54.60 -23.95 0.23
CA GLN A 130 -54.00 -25.25 0.50
C GLN A 130 -53.47 -25.91 -0.78
N PHE A 131 -52.30 -26.53 -0.68
CA PHE A 131 -51.66 -27.27 -1.77
C PHE A 131 -51.17 -28.63 -1.27
N GLY A 132 -51.24 -29.67 -2.09
CA GLY A 132 -50.59 -30.96 -1.82
C GLY A 132 -49.10 -30.93 -2.15
N ALA A 133 -48.41 -32.04 -1.88
CA ALA A 133 -47.05 -32.25 -2.36
C ALA A 133 -47.00 -32.28 -3.90
N ASN A 134 -45.91 -31.76 -4.49
CA ASN A 134 -45.67 -31.66 -5.93
C ASN A 134 -46.73 -30.89 -6.74
N GLN A 135 -47.56 -30.06 -6.08
CA GLN A 135 -48.60 -29.27 -6.72
C GLN A 135 -48.06 -27.89 -7.12
N GLU A 136 -48.48 -27.38 -8.28
CA GLU A 136 -48.16 -26.02 -8.69
C GLU A 136 -49.06 -25.00 -7.97
N ALA A 137 -48.43 -24.04 -7.29
CA ALA A 137 -49.06 -22.87 -6.67
C ALA A 137 -48.83 -21.63 -7.53
N SER A 138 -49.86 -20.81 -7.72
CA SER A 138 -49.80 -19.59 -8.51
C SER A 138 -50.11 -18.37 -7.64
N PHE A 139 -49.38 -17.28 -7.87
CA PHE A 139 -49.38 -16.07 -7.04
C PHE A 139 -49.59 -14.82 -7.91
N GLU A 140 -50.39 -13.88 -7.42
CA GLU A 140 -50.58 -12.56 -8.05
C GLU A 140 -50.18 -11.46 -7.06
N VAL A 141 -49.41 -10.48 -7.52
CA VAL A 141 -48.94 -9.32 -6.77
C VAL A 141 -49.39 -8.05 -7.46
N THR A 142 -50.03 -7.13 -6.74
CA THR A 142 -50.42 -5.80 -7.23
C THR A 142 -49.63 -4.71 -6.49
N LEU A 143 -48.94 -3.86 -7.25
CA LEU A 143 -48.10 -2.75 -6.80
C LEU A 143 -48.75 -1.42 -7.14
N MET A 144 -48.83 -0.50 -6.17
CA MET A 144 -49.36 0.85 -6.38
C MET A 144 -48.49 1.90 -5.72
N ASN A 145 -48.22 3.02 -6.39
CA ASN A 145 -47.59 4.20 -5.78
C ASN A 145 -48.47 5.43 -5.95
N ARG A 146 -48.92 6.04 -4.84
CA ARG A 146 -49.69 7.29 -4.81
C ARG A 146 -48.94 8.45 -4.15
N GLY A 147 -47.70 8.20 -3.71
CA GLY A 147 -46.81 9.18 -3.10
C GLY A 147 -45.64 9.56 -4.02
N LEU A 148 -44.51 9.96 -3.44
CA LEU A 148 -43.36 10.45 -4.20
C LEU A 148 -42.87 9.43 -5.24
N PRO A 149 -42.54 9.85 -6.47
CA PRO A 149 -41.83 8.99 -7.41
C PRO A 149 -40.54 8.47 -6.79
N THR A 150 -40.32 7.16 -6.86
CA THR A 150 -39.15 6.49 -6.30
C THR A 150 -38.82 5.25 -7.14
N SER A 151 -37.75 4.55 -6.81
CA SER A 151 -37.44 3.24 -7.38
C SER A 151 -36.93 2.30 -6.29
N GLY A 152 -36.97 0.99 -6.55
CA GLY A 152 -36.74 -0.01 -5.52
C GLY A 152 -36.45 -1.42 -6.06
N THR A 153 -36.40 -2.41 -5.17
CA THR A 153 -36.27 -3.84 -5.56
C THR A 153 -37.48 -4.64 -5.08
N LEU A 154 -38.19 -5.29 -6.01
CA LEU A 154 -39.29 -6.22 -5.69
C LEU A 154 -38.74 -7.61 -5.41
N LYS A 155 -39.03 -8.15 -4.21
CA LYS A 155 -38.74 -9.53 -3.83
C LYS A 155 -40.04 -10.31 -3.58
N VAL A 156 -40.14 -11.49 -4.16
CA VAL A 156 -41.26 -12.44 -3.96
C VAL A 156 -40.68 -13.72 -3.40
N MET A 157 -41.11 -14.12 -2.22
CA MET A 157 -40.55 -15.23 -1.46
C MET A 157 -41.65 -16.11 -0.89
N VAL A 158 -41.38 -17.40 -0.74
CA VAL A 158 -42.14 -18.29 0.12
C VAL A 158 -41.34 -18.50 1.39
N GLU A 159 -42.00 -18.29 2.52
CA GLU A 159 -41.42 -18.47 3.84
C GLU A 159 -42.24 -19.48 4.65
N ASP A 160 -41.56 -20.16 5.57
CA ASP A 160 -42.22 -21.00 6.57
C ASP A 160 -42.90 -20.17 7.68
N SER A 161 -43.57 -20.84 8.62
CA SER A 161 -44.24 -20.19 9.75
C SER A 161 -43.31 -19.41 10.69
N ASN A 162 -41.99 -19.65 10.63
CA ASN A 162 -40.98 -18.94 11.41
C ASN A 162 -40.36 -17.77 10.62
N GLY A 163 -40.79 -17.54 9.38
CA GLY A 163 -40.25 -16.52 8.49
C GLY A 163 -38.95 -16.92 7.80
N ASN A 164 -38.55 -18.20 7.83
CA ASN A 164 -37.37 -18.65 7.09
C ASN A 164 -37.69 -18.79 5.62
N LEU A 165 -36.75 -18.39 4.76
CA LEU A 165 -36.87 -18.52 3.32
C LEU A 165 -36.91 -19.99 2.90
N VAL A 166 -38.02 -20.40 2.30
CA VAL A 166 -38.21 -21.72 1.68
C VAL A 166 -37.87 -21.64 0.20
N GLN A 167 -38.32 -20.58 -0.47
CA GLN A 167 -38.01 -20.34 -1.88
C GLN A 167 -38.00 -18.85 -2.19
N LEU A 168 -36.94 -18.34 -2.81
CA LEU A 168 -36.95 -17.04 -3.48
C LEU A 168 -37.46 -17.23 -4.91
N ILE A 169 -38.57 -16.57 -5.25
CA ILE A 169 -39.20 -16.67 -6.58
C ILE A 169 -38.61 -15.62 -7.51
N THR A 170 -38.49 -14.37 -7.05
CA THR A 170 -37.80 -13.31 -7.80
C THR A 170 -37.22 -12.23 -6.88
N SER A 171 -36.23 -11.51 -7.38
CA SER A 171 -35.63 -10.32 -6.79
C SER A 171 -35.11 -9.41 -7.91
N GLN A 172 -35.86 -8.38 -8.28
CA GLN A 172 -35.50 -7.52 -9.42
C GLN A 172 -35.79 -6.04 -9.16
N PRO A 173 -35.02 -5.10 -9.75
CA PRO A 173 -35.31 -3.68 -9.69
C PRO A 173 -36.70 -3.35 -10.24
N GLN A 174 -37.35 -2.35 -9.66
CA GLN A 174 -38.71 -1.92 -9.97
C GLN A 174 -38.83 -0.40 -9.83
N ASP A 175 -39.11 0.27 -10.95
CA ASP A 175 -39.45 1.70 -10.95
C ASP A 175 -40.87 1.93 -10.40
N LEU A 176 -41.03 2.98 -9.59
CA LEU A 176 -42.28 3.33 -8.90
C LEU A 176 -42.65 4.80 -9.14
N PRO A 177 -43.07 5.19 -10.36
CA PRO A 177 -43.52 6.56 -10.63
C PRO A 177 -44.81 6.91 -9.86
N TYR A 178 -45.11 8.22 -9.75
CA TYR A 178 -46.40 8.68 -9.18
C TYR A 178 -47.59 8.10 -9.97
N ALA A 179 -48.64 7.71 -9.24
CA ALA A 179 -49.86 7.07 -9.75
C ALA A 179 -49.68 5.67 -10.40
N LEU A 180 -48.59 4.95 -10.11
CA LEU A 180 -48.40 3.56 -10.57
C LEU A 180 -49.51 2.63 -10.08
N ASN A 181 -49.97 1.71 -10.94
CA ASN A 181 -50.82 0.56 -10.59
C ASN A 181 -50.51 -0.63 -11.52
N GLN A 182 -49.74 -1.62 -11.06
CA GLN A 182 -49.22 -2.73 -11.86
C GLN A 182 -49.50 -4.08 -11.21
N LYS A 183 -49.85 -5.09 -12.02
CA LYS A 183 -50.04 -6.50 -11.59
C LYS A 183 -48.97 -7.41 -12.16
N LEU A 184 -48.45 -8.32 -11.34
CA LEU A 184 -47.41 -9.30 -11.69
C LEU A 184 -47.83 -10.69 -11.21
N ALA A 185 -47.56 -11.73 -12.01
CA ALA A 185 -47.93 -13.12 -11.71
C ALA A 185 -46.70 -14.03 -11.62
N PHE A 186 -46.71 -14.96 -10.68
CA PHE A 186 -45.63 -15.90 -10.41
C PHE A 186 -46.16 -17.31 -10.13
N THR A 187 -45.34 -18.35 -10.36
CA THR A 187 -45.68 -19.74 -10.03
C THR A 187 -44.55 -20.43 -9.27
N TRP A 188 -44.92 -21.42 -8.44
CA TRP A 188 -43.99 -22.24 -7.66
C TRP A 188 -44.55 -23.65 -7.48
N ASN A 189 -43.76 -24.70 -7.74
CA ASN A 189 -44.15 -26.08 -7.45
C ASN A 189 -43.75 -26.45 -6.01
N THR A 190 -44.70 -26.91 -5.20
CA THR A 190 -44.46 -27.26 -3.80
C THR A 190 -43.50 -28.44 -3.62
N GLY A 191 -43.30 -29.28 -4.63
CA GLY A 191 -42.32 -30.37 -4.61
C GLY A 191 -42.46 -31.29 -3.39
N ALA A 192 -41.32 -31.66 -2.80
CA ALA A 192 -41.23 -32.38 -1.53
C ALA A 192 -41.19 -31.44 -0.30
N THR A 193 -41.60 -30.18 -0.45
CA THR A 193 -41.63 -29.22 0.66
C THR A 193 -42.54 -29.77 1.76
N TYR A 194 -42.01 -29.81 2.99
CA TYR A 194 -42.69 -30.43 4.12
C TYR A 194 -44.08 -29.83 4.36
N ALA A 195 -45.02 -30.67 4.75
CA ALA A 195 -46.36 -30.20 5.11
C ALA A 195 -46.31 -29.22 6.29
N GLY A 196 -47.11 -28.15 6.23
CA GLY A 196 -47.08 -27.07 7.21
C GLY A 196 -47.70 -25.77 6.72
N PHE A 197 -47.60 -24.73 7.54
CA PHE A 197 -48.07 -23.37 7.21
C PHE A 197 -46.93 -22.56 6.60
N TYR A 198 -47.23 -21.88 5.51
CA TYR A 198 -46.32 -21.06 4.74
C TYR A 198 -46.96 -19.72 4.44
N ARG A 199 -46.16 -18.75 4.03
CA ARG A 199 -46.66 -17.47 3.51
C ARG A 199 -45.90 -17.09 2.25
N LEU A 200 -46.63 -16.52 1.30
CA LEU A 200 -46.03 -15.74 0.23
C LEU A 200 -45.68 -14.37 0.82
N HIS A 201 -44.41 -14.09 1.02
CA HIS A 201 -43.92 -12.82 1.50
C HIS A 201 -43.40 -12.00 0.31
N VAL A 202 -44.02 -10.85 0.08
CA VAL A 202 -43.67 -9.95 -1.00
C VAL A 202 -43.32 -8.60 -0.41
N LEU A 203 -42.15 -8.08 -0.75
CA LEU A 203 -41.70 -6.79 -0.27
C LEU A 203 -41.02 -6.01 -1.38
N VAL A 204 -41.18 -4.69 -1.34
CA VAL A 204 -40.41 -3.75 -2.13
C VAL A 204 -39.55 -2.93 -1.21
N THR A 205 -38.25 -2.90 -1.46
CA THR A 205 -37.30 -2.06 -0.73
C THR A 205 -36.88 -0.86 -1.57
N ASP A 206 -36.24 0.12 -0.94
CA ASP A 206 -35.48 1.18 -1.61
C ASP A 206 -34.35 0.63 -2.51
N GLU A 207 -33.75 1.51 -3.32
CA GLU A 207 -32.70 1.18 -4.31
C GLU A 207 -31.49 0.44 -3.73
N ILE A 208 -31.18 0.68 -2.44
CA ILE A 208 -30.03 0.08 -1.74
C ILE A 208 -30.45 -1.19 -0.97
N GLY A 209 -31.75 -1.50 -0.92
CA GLY A 209 -32.29 -2.71 -0.30
C GLY A 209 -32.36 -2.68 1.23
N THR A 210 -32.28 -1.50 1.83
CA THR A 210 -32.16 -1.30 3.29
C THR A 210 -33.49 -0.94 3.95
N VAL A 211 -34.37 -0.22 3.25
CA VAL A 211 -35.68 0.21 3.80
C VAL A 211 -36.81 -0.46 3.03
N THR A 212 -37.73 -1.13 3.74
CA THR A 212 -38.96 -1.67 3.14
C THR A 212 -39.95 -0.54 2.88
N LEU A 213 -40.27 -0.32 1.60
CA LEU A 213 -41.23 0.69 1.14
C LEU A 213 -42.68 0.18 1.23
N ALA A 214 -42.90 -1.10 0.94
CA ALA A 214 -44.19 -1.77 1.11
C ALA A 214 -43.99 -3.27 1.21
N GLU A 215 -44.82 -3.94 2.00
CA GLU A 215 -44.81 -5.40 2.15
C GLU A 215 -46.22 -6.00 2.20
N SER A 216 -46.34 -7.26 1.80
CA SER A 216 -47.55 -8.05 1.86
C SER A 216 -47.19 -9.50 2.17
N ALA A 217 -47.98 -10.14 3.01
CA ALA A 217 -47.81 -11.56 3.34
C ALA A 217 -49.15 -12.29 3.19
N THR A 218 -49.21 -13.29 2.33
CA THR A 218 -50.42 -14.11 2.12
C THR A 218 -50.19 -15.54 2.62
N PRO A 219 -50.92 -16.00 3.65
CA PRO A 219 -50.74 -17.34 4.19
C PRO A 219 -51.37 -18.41 3.29
N PHE A 220 -50.72 -19.58 3.24
CA PHE A 220 -51.27 -20.82 2.68
C PHE A 220 -50.68 -22.03 3.43
N SER A 221 -51.15 -23.23 3.14
CA SER A 221 -50.63 -24.46 3.76
C SER A 221 -50.30 -25.54 2.73
N ILE A 222 -49.30 -26.36 3.04
CA ILE A 222 -48.98 -27.58 2.30
C ILE A 222 -49.49 -28.77 3.11
N LEU A 223 -50.34 -29.60 2.52
CA LEU A 223 -50.98 -30.75 3.16
C LEU A 223 -50.01 -31.95 3.27
N PRO A 224 -50.15 -32.79 4.32
CA PRO A 224 -49.31 -33.96 4.52
C PRO A 224 -49.66 -35.12 3.58
N ASP A 225 -48.66 -35.70 2.91
CA ASP A 225 -48.79 -36.94 2.14
C ASP A 225 -48.46 -38.16 3.02
N ILE A 226 -49.47 -38.70 3.72
CA ILE A 226 -49.32 -39.81 4.68
C ILE A 226 -49.62 -41.15 3.98
N LYS A 227 -48.58 -41.93 3.66
CA LYS A 227 -48.71 -43.25 3.01
C LYS A 227 -47.65 -44.22 3.52
N ALA A 228 -47.98 -45.50 3.69
CA ALA A 228 -47.03 -46.56 4.00
C ALA A 228 -47.35 -47.82 3.20
N SER A 229 -46.33 -48.64 2.90
CA SER A 229 -46.51 -49.92 2.21
C SER A 229 -45.70 -51.01 2.89
N GLY A 230 -46.19 -52.26 2.89
CA GLY A 230 -45.46 -53.38 3.50
C GLY A 230 -45.65 -54.74 2.84
N SER A 231 -44.97 -55.75 3.38
CA SER A 231 -45.03 -57.15 2.95
C SER A 231 -44.86 -58.11 4.13
N ILE A 232 -45.51 -59.29 4.07
CA ILE A 232 -45.45 -60.35 5.07
C ILE A 232 -45.20 -61.72 4.42
N THR A 233 -44.35 -62.55 5.03
CA THR A 233 -44.10 -63.94 4.60
C THR A 233 -43.90 -64.87 5.79
N THR A 234 -44.11 -66.18 5.58
CA THR A 234 -43.70 -67.26 6.49
C THR A 234 -42.59 -68.10 5.88
N ASP A 235 -41.80 -68.77 6.71
CA ASP A 235 -40.68 -69.60 6.25
C ASP A 235 -41.11 -70.92 5.56
N LYS A 236 -42.26 -71.52 5.94
CA LYS A 236 -42.85 -72.71 5.29
C LYS A 236 -44.36 -72.55 5.04
N GLN A 237 -44.92 -73.45 4.22
CA GLN A 237 -46.36 -73.54 3.92
C GLN A 237 -47.12 -74.58 4.77
N SER A 238 -46.40 -75.55 5.36
CA SER A 238 -47.00 -76.61 6.19
C SER A 238 -46.06 -76.99 7.33
N TYR A 239 -46.65 -77.33 8.48
CA TYR A 239 -45.95 -77.61 9.72
C TYR A 239 -46.52 -78.87 10.41
N GLY A 240 -45.68 -79.58 11.14
CA GLY A 240 -46.07 -80.63 12.08
C GLY A 240 -46.42 -80.10 13.47
N PRO A 241 -46.91 -80.95 14.39
CA PRO A 241 -47.07 -80.57 15.79
C PRO A 241 -45.70 -80.22 16.42
N GLY A 242 -45.62 -79.07 17.08
CA GLY A 242 -44.44 -78.58 17.81
C GLY A 242 -43.40 -77.85 16.97
N GLU A 243 -43.65 -77.62 15.68
CA GLU A 243 -42.77 -76.84 14.82
C GLU A 243 -42.94 -75.33 15.01
N THR A 244 -41.88 -74.57 14.78
CA THR A 244 -41.89 -73.11 14.88
C THR A 244 -42.14 -72.49 13.52
N VAL A 245 -43.12 -71.59 13.47
CA VAL A 245 -43.44 -70.71 12.35
C VAL A 245 -42.69 -69.41 12.54
N VAL A 246 -41.93 -68.97 11.53
CA VAL A 246 -41.24 -67.68 11.51
C VAL A 246 -41.94 -66.75 10.53
N VAL A 247 -42.39 -65.60 11.01
CA VAL A 247 -43.09 -64.59 10.22
C VAL A 247 -42.19 -63.37 10.03
N ASN A 248 -41.94 -62.98 8.78
CA ASN A 248 -41.10 -61.83 8.44
C ASN A 248 -41.95 -60.69 7.86
N VAL A 249 -41.76 -59.48 8.39
CA VAL A 249 -42.49 -58.26 8.04
C VAL A 249 -41.50 -57.16 7.63
N SER A 250 -41.80 -56.45 6.54
CA SER A 250 -41.08 -55.23 6.12
C SER A 250 -42.04 -54.16 5.64
N PHE A 251 -41.69 -52.88 5.84
CA PHE A 251 -42.53 -51.74 5.49
C PHE A 251 -41.70 -50.47 5.21
N ASN A 252 -42.29 -49.48 4.53
CA ASN A 252 -41.71 -48.16 4.32
C ASN A 252 -42.75 -47.02 4.40
N ASN A 253 -42.29 -45.79 4.69
CA ASN A 253 -43.06 -44.57 4.45
C ASN A 253 -42.94 -44.21 2.96
N SER A 254 -44.04 -44.37 2.23
CA SER A 254 -44.11 -44.09 0.80
C SER A 254 -44.64 -42.69 0.49
N GLY A 255 -44.91 -41.87 1.51
CA GLY A 255 -45.22 -40.45 1.37
C GLY A 255 -43.95 -39.62 1.10
N VAL A 256 -44.10 -38.46 0.45
CA VAL A 256 -42.95 -37.67 -0.03
C VAL A 256 -42.62 -36.42 0.79
N ASN A 257 -43.56 -35.88 1.58
CA ASN A 257 -43.38 -34.61 2.27
C ASN A 257 -43.87 -34.59 3.73
N HIS A 258 -44.11 -35.77 4.32
CA HIS A 258 -44.55 -35.88 5.71
C HIS A 258 -43.78 -36.99 6.45
N VAL A 259 -43.27 -36.66 7.62
CA VAL A 259 -42.66 -37.62 8.54
C VAL A 259 -43.80 -38.29 9.29
N ILE A 260 -43.95 -39.61 9.18
CA ILE A 260 -44.94 -40.35 9.96
C ILE A 260 -44.43 -40.39 11.42
N PRO A 261 -45.08 -39.71 12.38
CA PRO A 261 -44.52 -39.59 13.73
C PRO A 261 -44.50 -40.92 14.47
N GLN A 262 -45.47 -41.80 14.18
CA GLN A 262 -45.54 -43.16 14.69
C GLN A 262 -46.30 -44.07 13.73
N LEU A 263 -45.59 -45.02 13.11
CA LEU A 263 -46.19 -46.11 12.34
C LEU A 263 -46.35 -47.33 13.24
N LYS A 264 -47.56 -47.88 13.35
CA LYS A 264 -47.86 -49.12 14.08
C LYS A 264 -48.01 -50.26 13.10
N ALA A 265 -47.24 -51.33 13.30
CA ALA A 265 -47.35 -52.58 12.57
C ALA A 265 -47.87 -53.66 13.53
N ARG A 266 -49.12 -54.09 13.34
CA ARG A 266 -49.75 -55.16 14.12
C ARG A 266 -49.72 -56.46 13.34
N LEU A 267 -49.02 -57.45 13.87
CA LEU A 267 -48.94 -58.82 13.36
C LEU A 267 -49.86 -59.74 14.17
N GLN A 268 -50.65 -60.57 13.49
CA GLN A 268 -51.52 -61.57 14.12
C GLN A 268 -51.36 -62.94 13.47
N ILE A 269 -51.49 -64.02 14.25
CA ILE A 269 -51.77 -65.36 13.71
C ILE A 269 -53.15 -65.78 14.16
N VAL A 270 -53.95 -66.23 13.20
CA VAL A 270 -55.33 -66.68 13.42
C VAL A 270 -55.54 -68.10 12.89
N ASP A 271 -56.47 -68.83 13.50
CA ASP A 271 -56.96 -70.10 12.97
C ASP A 271 -57.97 -69.92 11.83
N SER A 272 -58.46 -71.02 11.27
CA SER A 272 -59.47 -71.03 10.19
C SER A 272 -60.81 -70.40 10.60
N GLY A 273 -61.07 -70.21 11.90
CA GLY A 273 -62.23 -69.49 12.43
C GLY A 273 -61.97 -68.01 12.71
N ASN A 274 -60.80 -67.49 12.33
CA ASN A 274 -60.27 -66.16 12.68
C ASN A 274 -60.05 -65.94 14.19
N THR A 275 -59.94 -67.01 14.97
CA THR A 275 -59.58 -66.90 16.39
C THR A 275 -58.11 -66.53 16.49
N GLN A 276 -57.82 -65.44 17.19
CA GLN A 276 -56.46 -64.97 17.39
C GLN A 276 -55.68 -65.91 18.32
N LEU A 277 -54.58 -66.46 17.80
CA LEU A 277 -53.65 -67.33 18.53
C LEU A 277 -52.35 -66.61 18.88
N PHE A 278 -52.01 -65.57 18.12
CA PHE A 278 -50.84 -64.72 18.34
C PHE A 278 -51.15 -63.29 17.94
N ASN A 279 -50.63 -62.31 18.69
CA ASN A 279 -50.73 -60.90 18.34
C ASN A 279 -49.53 -60.14 18.91
N GLU A 280 -48.90 -59.33 18.07
CA GLU A 280 -47.77 -58.49 18.43
C GLU A 280 -47.90 -57.17 17.66
N GLU A 281 -47.81 -56.04 18.36
CA GLU A 281 -47.82 -54.70 17.74
C GLU A 281 -46.46 -54.03 17.98
N LYS A 282 -45.87 -53.48 16.93
CA LYS A 282 -44.63 -52.70 17.00
C LYS A 282 -44.86 -51.30 16.48
N SER A 283 -44.33 -50.32 17.20
CA SER A 283 -44.37 -48.91 16.83
C SER A 283 -43.02 -48.44 16.35
N PHE A 284 -43.00 -47.64 15.29
CA PHE A 284 -41.81 -47.08 14.68
C PHE A 284 -41.97 -45.57 14.60
N ALA A 285 -41.17 -44.85 15.39
CA ALA A 285 -41.27 -43.41 15.51
C ALA A 285 -40.53 -42.69 14.38
N SER A 286 -41.05 -41.52 14.00
CA SER A 286 -40.39 -40.54 13.13
C SER A 286 -39.88 -41.14 11.81
N LEU A 287 -40.73 -41.87 11.11
CA LEU A 287 -40.36 -42.47 9.84
C LEU A 287 -40.37 -41.40 8.74
N LEU A 288 -39.17 -40.94 8.37
CA LEU A 288 -38.96 -39.95 7.30
C LEU A 288 -39.47 -40.51 5.94
N PRO A 289 -39.85 -39.63 4.99
CA PRO A 289 -40.13 -40.04 3.61
C PRO A 289 -39.07 -41.00 3.04
N ALA A 290 -39.53 -42.04 2.33
CA ALA A 290 -38.72 -43.12 1.74
C ALA A 290 -37.95 -44.04 2.71
N MET A 291 -37.98 -43.79 4.01
CA MET A 291 -37.37 -44.68 5.01
C MET A 291 -38.31 -45.84 5.36
N GLY A 292 -37.74 -47.00 5.70
CA GLY A 292 -38.48 -48.19 6.07
C GLY A 292 -37.83 -49.01 7.18
N GLY A 293 -38.53 -50.06 7.60
CA GLY A 293 -38.11 -50.96 8.66
C GLY A 293 -38.61 -52.38 8.42
N SER A 294 -38.08 -53.32 9.21
CA SER A 294 -38.50 -54.72 9.18
C SER A 294 -38.39 -55.35 10.54
N PHE A 295 -39.21 -56.35 10.81
CA PHE A 295 -39.08 -57.21 11.98
C PHE A 295 -39.58 -58.62 11.69
N SER A 296 -39.16 -59.57 12.52
CA SER A 296 -39.65 -60.94 12.49
C SER A 296 -40.26 -61.32 13.82
N ALA A 297 -41.20 -62.26 13.78
CA ALA A 297 -41.80 -62.88 14.95
C ALA A 297 -41.78 -64.40 14.79
N VAL A 298 -41.76 -65.13 15.91
CA VAL A 298 -41.77 -66.59 15.93
C VAL A 298 -42.94 -67.11 16.77
N TRP A 299 -43.57 -68.18 16.31
CA TRP A 299 -44.72 -68.79 16.98
C TRP A 299 -44.70 -70.32 16.80
N ASN A 300 -44.91 -71.08 17.88
CA ASN A 300 -44.85 -72.55 17.84
C ASN A 300 -46.25 -73.17 17.68
N THR A 301 -46.36 -74.17 16.79
CA THR A 301 -47.62 -74.87 16.51
C THR A 301 -48.10 -75.75 17.66
N GLY A 302 -47.21 -76.13 18.58
CA GLY A 302 -47.54 -76.98 19.74
C GLY A 302 -48.26 -78.27 19.34
N SER A 303 -49.15 -78.76 20.20
CA SER A 303 -50.02 -79.89 19.87
C SER A 303 -51.37 -79.43 19.30
N LEU A 304 -51.41 -78.26 18.62
CA LEU A 304 -52.65 -77.76 18.04
C LEU A 304 -53.21 -78.76 17.02
N PRO A 305 -54.55 -78.80 16.85
CA PRO A 305 -55.17 -79.67 15.86
C PRO A 305 -54.67 -79.39 14.44
N ALA A 306 -54.72 -80.40 13.59
CA ALA A 306 -54.43 -80.21 12.17
C ALA A 306 -55.46 -79.27 11.50
N GLY A 307 -55.00 -78.34 10.65
CA GLY A 307 -55.85 -77.33 10.00
C GLY A 307 -55.08 -76.19 9.31
N THR A 308 -55.79 -75.22 8.71
CA THR A 308 -55.21 -74.03 8.03
C THR A 308 -55.22 -72.81 8.95
N TYR A 309 -54.15 -72.01 8.89
CA TYR A 309 -53.87 -70.84 9.72
C TYR A 309 -53.37 -69.67 8.86
N ALA A 310 -53.51 -68.43 9.33
CA ALA A 310 -53.09 -67.23 8.59
C ALA A 310 -52.30 -66.27 9.48
N ALA A 311 -51.26 -65.64 8.90
CA ALA A 311 -50.54 -64.51 9.49
C ALA A 311 -50.93 -63.21 8.77
N VAL A 312 -51.36 -62.19 9.52
CA VAL A 312 -51.91 -60.92 9.02
C VAL A 312 -51.13 -59.74 9.60
N MET A 313 -50.70 -58.80 8.75
CA MET A 313 -50.07 -57.54 9.13
C MET A 313 -50.98 -56.37 8.76
N ASP A 314 -51.25 -55.50 9.72
CA ASP A 314 -51.87 -54.18 9.52
C ASP A 314 -50.86 -53.07 9.86
N LEU A 315 -50.67 -52.13 8.93
CA LEU A 315 -49.89 -50.89 9.13
C LEU A 315 -50.85 -49.73 9.32
N SER A 316 -50.72 -48.99 10.41
CA SER A 316 -51.51 -47.80 10.68
C SER A 316 -50.66 -46.65 11.21
N ALA A 317 -51.07 -45.42 10.93
CA ALA A 317 -50.53 -44.22 11.55
C ALA A 317 -51.66 -43.23 11.78
N GLU A 318 -51.59 -42.45 12.87
CA GLU A 318 -52.62 -41.45 13.22
C GLU A 318 -54.05 -42.04 13.21
N ASP A 319 -54.18 -43.28 13.70
CA ASP A 319 -55.40 -44.08 13.75
C ASP A 319 -56.05 -44.39 12.38
N GLN A 320 -55.34 -44.12 11.28
CA GLN A 320 -55.72 -44.51 9.92
C GLN A 320 -54.96 -45.79 9.50
N LEU A 321 -55.69 -46.79 8.99
CA LEU A 321 -55.08 -47.96 8.35
C LEU A 321 -54.48 -47.55 7.00
N LEU A 322 -53.19 -47.83 6.83
CA LEU A 322 -52.40 -47.46 5.64
C LEU A 322 -52.19 -48.65 4.69
N ASP A 323 -51.96 -49.86 5.21
CA ASP A 323 -51.82 -51.07 4.39
C ASP A 323 -52.11 -52.34 5.21
N THR A 324 -52.64 -53.39 4.56
CA THR A 324 -52.85 -54.72 5.15
C THR A 324 -52.28 -55.80 4.24
N LYS A 325 -51.59 -56.79 4.80
CA LYS A 325 -51.04 -57.94 4.07
C LYS A 325 -51.25 -59.25 4.84
N THR A 326 -51.52 -60.35 4.12
CA THR A 326 -51.81 -61.67 4.72
C THR A 326 -51.06 -62.78 4.00
N THR A 327 -50.63 -63.80 4.75
CA THR A 327 -50.08 -65.07 4.23
C THR A 327 -50.67 -66.27 5.01
N VAL A 328 -50.77 -67.46 4.39
CA VAL A 328 -51.43 -68.66 4.97
C VAL A 328 -50.50 -69.88 5.06
N PHE A 329 -50.73 -70.76 6.04
CA PHE A 329 -50.00 -72.02 6.25
C PHE A 329 -50.85 -73.13 6.93
N ASN A 330 -50.39 -74.39 6.96
CA ASN A 330 -51.14 -75.55 7.50
C ASN A 330 -50.43 -76.30 8.64
N ILE A 331 -51.18 -76.93 9.55
CA ILE A 331 -50.70 -77.91 10.56
C ILE A 331 -51.23 -79.33 10.21
N LEU A 332 -50.40 -80.38 10.26
CA LEU A 332 -50.74 -81.76 9.86
C LEU A 332 -50.99 -82.72 11.07
N PRO A 333 -51.80 -83.80 10.92
CA PRO A 333 -52.06 -84.77 12.00
C PRO A 333 -50.98 -85.88 12.08
N GLN A 334 -50.40 -86.13 13.26
CA GLN A 334 -49.28 -87.06 13.41
C GLN A 334 -49.15 -87.65 14.84
N PRO A 335 -49.13 -88.99 15.02
CA PRO A 335 -48.79 -89.61 16.29
C PRO A 335 -47.26 -89.58 16.49
N LEU A 336 -46.78 -89.37 17.72
CA LEU A 336 -45.34 -89.26 18.00
C LEU A 336 -44.97 -90.17 19.16
N LEU A 337 -44.62 -91.42 18.83
CA LEU A 337 -44.21 -92.43 19.81
C LEU A 337 -42.77 -92.23 20.27
N LYS A 338 -42.56 -92.27 21.59
CA LYS A 338 -41.26 -92.27 22.24
C LYS A 338 -41.22 -93.40 23.26
N GLY A 339 -40.11 -94.12 23.34
CA GLY A 339 -39.92 -95.15 24.33
C GLY A 339 -38.47 -95.27 24.78
N ALA A 340 -38.26 -95.95 25.89
CA ALA A 340 -36.93 -96.28 26.39
C ALA A 340 -36.74 -97.80 26.40
N LEU A 341 -35.51 -98.25 26.15
CA LEU A 341 -35.09 -99.64 26.27
C LEU A 341 -33.77 -99.66 27.05
N THR A 342 -33.69 -100.45 28.10
CA THR A 342 -32.50 -100.60 28.93
C THR A 342 -32.12 -102.07 29.01
N THR A 343 -30.83 -102.34 29.20
CA THR A 343 -30.34 -103.64 29.67
C THR A 343 -29.85 -103.51 31.11
N ASP A 344 -29.89 -104.59 31.88
CA ASP A 344 -29.38 -104.64 33.25
C ASP A 344 -27.84 -104.57 33.31
N THR A 345 -27.16 -104.98 32.23
CA THR A 345 -25.72 -104.78 32.02
C THR A 345 -25.39 -104.38 30.58
N ALA A 346 -24.28 -103.67 30.38
CA ALA A 346 -23.77 -103.26 29.07
C ALA A 346 -22.70 -104.21 28.50
N THR A 347 -22.07 -105.01 29.37
CA THR A 347 -21.04 -105.98 28.97
C THR A 347 -21.28 -107.29 29.72
N VAL A 348 -21.00 -108.40 29.06
CA VAL A 348 -21.18 -109.73 29.62
C VAL A 348 -20.04 -110.61 29.13
N LEU A 349 -19.34 -111.31 30.01
CA LEU A 349 -18.27 -112.22 29.57
C LEU A 349 -18.89 -113.43 28.87
N THR A 350 -18.18 -114.00 27.88
CA THR A 350 -18.64 -115.20 27.17
C THR A 350 -19.14 -116.27 28.15
N GLY A 351 -20.41 -116.67 28.04
CA GLY A 351 -21.06 -117.70 28.89
C GLY A 351 -21.91 -117.19 30.07
N ARG A 352 -22.41 -115.94 30.06
CA ARG A 352 -23.30 -115.36 31.10
C ARG A 352 -24.59 -114.75 30.49
N SER A 353 -25.63 -114.40 31.28
CA SER A 353 -26.95 -113.90 30.79
C SER A 353 -27.24 -112.43 31.15
N PHE A 354 -28.22 -111.78 30.49
CA PHE A 354 -28.66 -110.38 30.75
C PHE A 354 -30.17 -110.14 30.46
N THR A 355 -30.77 -109.07 31.02
CA THR A 355 -32.20 -108.70 30.92
C THR A 355 -32.41 -107.32 30.28
N ALA A 356 -33.47 -107.14 29.49
CA ALA A 356 -33.88 -105.90 28.84
C ALA A 356 -35.29 -105.41 29.27
N GLY A 357 -35.43 -104.14 29.68
CA GLY A 357 -36.69 -103.50 30.09
C GLY A 357 -37.07 -102.30 29.22
N TYR A 358 -38.37 -101.98 29.08
CA TYR A 358 -38.85 -100.90 28.20
C TYR A 358 -40.05 -100.08 28.70
N THR A 359 -40.22 -98.87 28.15
CA THR A 359 -41.40 -97.99 28.27
C THR A 359 -41.78 -97.38 26.92
N LEU A 360 -43.05 -97.09 26.65
CA LEU A 360 -43.54 -96.52 25.38
C LEU A 360 -44.66 -95.49 25.61
N SER A 361 -44.58 -94.31 25.00
CA SER A 361 -45.44 -93.13 25.25
C SER A 361 -45.75 -92.35 23.97
N ASN A 362 -46.89 -91.66 23.88
CA ASN A 362 -47.33 -90.92 22.68
C ASN A 362 -47.42 -89.41 22.96
N HIS A 363 -46.69 -88.58 22.21
CA HIS A 363 -46.60 -87.12 22.35
C HIS A 363 -47.09 -86.37 21.10
N GLY A 364 -47.76 -87.05 20.17
CA GLY A 364 -48.28 -86.44 18.95
C GLY A 364 -49.64 -85.79 19.16
N ASN A 365 -50.22 -85.22 18.09
CA ASN A 365 -51.58 -84.69 18.11
C ASN A 365 -52.64 -85.73 17.65
N SER A 366 -52.28 -87.03 17.57
CA SER A 366 -53.20 -88.16 17.32
C SER A 366 -52.82 -89.48 18.04
N THR A 367 -53.80 -90.36 18.29
CA THR A 367 -53.65 -91.64 19.05
C THR A 367 -52.91 -92.74 18.26
N ALA A 368 -52.13 -93.60 18.94
CA ALA A 368 -51.34 -94.68 18.33
C ALA A 368 -51.75 -96.10 18.83
N THR A 369 -52.04 -97.04 17.92
CA THR A 369 -52.53 -98.41 18.24
C THR A 369 -51.78 -99.45 17.41
N GLY A 370 -51.25 -100.56 17.99
CA GLY A 370 -50.31 -101.48 17.35
C GLY A 370 -49.75 -102.68 18.18
N ILE A 371 -48.60 -103.25 17.77
CA ILE A 371 -47.84 -104.34 18.46
C ILE A 371 -46.44 -103.85 18.88
N VAL A 372 -45.95 -104.25 20.05
CA VAL A 372 -44.59 -104.04 20.58
C VAL A 372 -43.73 -105.31 20.44
N ARG A 373 -42.48 -105.22 19.99
CA ARG A 373 -41.53 -106.36 19.87
C ARG A 373 -40.13 -105.98 20.36
N ILE A 374 -39.46 -106.90 21.08
CA ILE A 374 -38.03 -106.81 21.46
C ILE A 374 -37.24 -107.95 20.81
N THR A 375 -36.07 -107.66 20.22
CA THR A 375 -35.19 -108.66 19.56
C THR A 375 -33.74 -108.49 20.00
N LEU A 376 -32.98 -109.59 20.11
CA LEU A 376 -31.52 -109.63 20.18
C LEU A 376 -30.98 -110.03 18.80
N GLN A 377 -30.07 -109.25 18.23
CA GLN A 377 -29.61 -109.39 16.85
C GLN A 377 -28.09 -109.43 16.78
N ASP A 378 -27.58 -110.31 15.92
CA ASP A 378 -26.17 -110.30 15.52
C ASP A 378 -25.92 -109.14 14.55
N PRO A 379 -24.97 -108.22 14.86
CA PRO A 379 -24.73 -107.03 14.04
C PRO A 379 -24.23 -107.33 12.63
N ASP A 380 -23.54 -108.45 12.41
CA ASP A 380 -22.84 -108.71 11.15
C ASP A 380 -23.81 -109.16 10.03
N GLY A 381 -25.01 -109.61 10.39
CA GLY A 381 -26.07 -110.04 9.46
C GLY A 381 -27.48 -109.54 9.78
N GLN A 382 -27.65 -108.75 10.85
CA GLN A 382 -28.95 -108.37 11.44
C GLN A 382 -29.90 -109.55 11.68
N THR A 383 -29.36 -110.76 11.77
CA THR A 383 -30.13 -111.96 12.05
C THR A 383 -30.56 -111.92 13.51
N ILE A 384 -31.86 -112.06 13.72
CA ILE A 384 -32.44 -112.18 15.06
C ILE A 384 -31.93 -113.49 15.67
N VAL A 385 -31.09 -113.38 16.70
CA VAL A 385 -30.59 -114.52 17.47
C VAL A 385 -31.54 -114.88 18.63
N ALA A 386 -32.42 -113.94 19.06
CA ALA A 386 -33.57 -114.19 19.96
C ALA A 386 -34.65 -113.07 19.91
N SER A 387 -35.94 -113.32 20.25
CA SER A 387 -37.02 -112.29 20.20
C SER A 387 -38.26 -112.53 21.10
N SER A 388 -39.08 -111.47 21.35
CA SER A 388 -40.37 -111.48 22.11
C SER A 388 -41.38 -110.38 21.67
N GLU A 389 -42.70 -110.59 21.72
CA GLU A 389 -43.77 -109.65 21.23
C GLU A 389 -45.03 -109.52 22.14
N GLN A 390 -45.72 -108.35 22.13
CA GLN A 390 -46.95 -108.02 22.91
C GLN A 390 -47.84 -106.91 22.25
N PRO A 391 -49.19 -106.84 22.38
CA PRO A 391 -50.02 -105.74 21.86
C PRO A 391 -49.86 -104.38 22.60
N GLY A 392 -50.16 -103.23 21.96
CA GLY A 392 -50.12 -101.90 22.61
C GLY A 392 -51.02 -100.81 21.99
N ALA A 393 -51.77 -100.07 22.82
CA ALA A 393 -52.58 -98.90 22.42
C ALA A 393 -52.30 -97.71 23.34
N ILE A 394 -51.90 -96.56 22.77
CA ILE A 394 -51.35 -95.40 23.49
C ILE A 394 -52.05 -94.12 23.04
N GLN A 395 -52.90 -93.58 23.94
CA GLN A 395 -53.63 -92.33 23.74
C GLN A 395 -52.68 -91.13 23.63
N VAL A 396 -53.12 -90.02 23.03
CA VAL A 396 -52.38 -88.74 23.04
C VAL A 396 -52.01 -88.40 24.49
N ASN A 397 -50.71 -88.19 24.74
CA ASN A 397 -50.08 -87.96 26.05
C ASN A 397 -50.09 -89.17 27.03
N GLY A 398 -50.31 -90.42 26.58
CA GLY A 398 -50.27 -91.65 27.41
C GLY A 398 -48.93 -92.42 27.39
N SER A 399 -48.70 -93.38 28.31
CA SER A 399 -47.48 -94.22 28.45
C SER A 399 -47.69 -95.66 29.00
N VAL A 400 -46.89 -96.66 28.60
CA VAL A 400 -46.99 -98.11 28.92
C VAL A 400 -45.60 -98.82 29.09
N PRO A 401 -45.30 -99.60 30.16
CA PRO A 401 -44.02 -100.33 30.41
C PRO A 401 -43.99 -101.88 30.17
N GLY A 402 -42.79 -102.55 30.06
CA GLY A 402 -42.56 -104.04 29.98
C GLY A 402 -41.08 -104.55 30.06
N SER A 403 -40.77 -105.89 30.00
CA SER A 403 -39.38 -106.48 30.06
C SER A 403 -39.18 -107.94 29.52
N VAL A 404 -37.93 -108.37 29.17
CA VAL A 404 -37.49 -109.67 28.54
C VAL A 404 -36.01 -110.08 28.87
N THR A 405 -35.62 -111.38 28.99
CA THR A 405 -34.23 -111.87 29.33
C THR A 405 -33.55 -112.76 28.25
N PHE A 406 -32.20 -112.73 28.10
CA PHE A 406 -31.37 -113.44 27.08
C PHE A 406 -30.02 -114.08 27.62
N ASP A 407 -29.47 -115.13 26.97
CA ASP A 407 -28.19 -115.87 27.30
C ASP A 407 -27.09 -115.69 26.21
N THR A 408 -25.80 -115.69 26.58
CA THR A 408 -24.64 -115.49 25.69
C THR A 408 -23.72 -116.70 25.48
N THR A 409 -24.10 -117.89 25.92
CA THR A 409 -23.33 -119.12 25.70
C THR A 409 -23.15 -119.42 24.20
N GLY A 410 -21.91 -119.68 23.77
CA GLY A 410 -21.57 -119.99 22.37
C GLY A 410 -21.53 -118.77 21.43
N LEU A 411 -21.75 -117.58 21.96
CA LEU A 411 -21.56 -116.33 21.21
C LEU A 411 -20.08 -115.98 21.15
N ALA A 412 -19.61 -115.54 19.98
CA ALA A 412 -18.27 -115.01 19.83
C ALA A 412 -18.13 -113.70 20.62
N PRO A 413 -16.92 -113.34 21.09
CA PRO A 413 -16.66 -112.04 21.71
C PRO A 413 -16.90 -110.88 20.72
N LYS A 414 -18.13 -110.33 20.71
CA LYS A 414 -18.57 -109.17 19.92
C LYS A 414 -19.83 -108.52 20.50
N THR A 415 -20.27 -107.38 19.94
CA THR A 415 -21.39 -106.59 20.46
C THR A 415 -22.71 -106.88 19.74
N TYR A 416 -23.72 -107.34 20.47
CA TYR A 416 -25.05 -107.65 19.96
C TYR A 416 -26.03 -106.48 20.18
N GLN A 417 -27.07 -106.37 19.34
CA GLN A 417 -28.07 -105.30 19.42
C GLN A 417 -29.39 -105.80 20.01
N VAL A 418 -29.95 -105.04 20.96
CA VAL A 418 -31.31 -105.23 21.50
C VAL A 418 -32.23 -104.16 20.91
N VAL A 419 -33.31 -104.54 20.24
CA VAL A 419 -34.16 -103.58 19.50
C VAL A 419 -35.60 -103.66 19.97
N LEU A 420 -36.15 -102.54 20.45
CA LEU A 420 -37.56 -102.31 20.74
C LEU A 420 -38.23 -101.68 19.52
N THR A 421 -39.29 -102.31 19.05
CA THR A 421 -40.05 -101.88 17.88
C THR A 421 -41.54 -101.82 18.20
N PHE A 422 -42.27 -100.93 17.52
CA PHE A 422 -43.72 -100.81 17.57
C PHE A 422 -44.30 -100.77 16.17
N LYS A 423 -45.44 -101.42 15.95
CA LYS A 423 -46.09 -101.51 14.63
C LYS A 423 -47.56 -101.14 14.76
N SER A 424 -47.93 -99.94 14.29
CA SER A 424 -49.33 -99.50 14.22
C SER A 424 -50.06 -99.92 12.94
N ASP A 425 -49.33 -100.24 11.88
CA ASP A 425 -49.85 -100.65 10.56
C ASP A 425 -49.15 -101.95 10.05
N ALA A 426 -48.85 -102.09 8.76
CA ALA A 426 -48.13 -103.23 8.19
C ALA A 426 -46.59 -103.20 8.44
N THR A 427 -46.03 -102.10 8.94
CA THR A 427 -44.59 -101.87 9.08
C THR A 427 -44.13 -101.67 10.52
N TRP A 428 -42.95 -102.19 10.86
CA TRP A 428 -42.34 -102.02 12.18
C TRP A 428 -41.57 -100.71 12.26
N GLN A 429 -41.87 -99.89 13.25
CA GLN A 429 -41.12 -98.71 13.62
C GLN A 429 -40.14 -99.05 14.75
N ASN A 430 -38.86 -98.75 14.58
CA ASN A 430 -37.89 -98.82 15.68
C ASN A 430 -38.15 -97.68 16.65
N ILE A 431 -38.35 -98.01 17.93
CA ILE A 431 -38.65 -97.03 18.97
C ILE A 431 -37.42 -96.77 19.84
N ALA A 432 -36.73 -97.83 20.26
CA ALA A 432 -35.52 -97.71 21.06
C ALA A 432 -34.59 -98.90 20.81
N MET A 433 -33.29 -98.70 20.99
CA MET A 433 -32.27 -99.74 20.86
C MET A 433 -31.30 -99.67 22.03
N ALA A 434 -30.77 -100.82 22.42
CA ALA A 434 -29.68 -100.99 23.37
C ALA A 434 -28.67 -101.97 22.78
N THR A 435 -27.50 -102.12 23.41
CA THR A 435 -26.46 -103.06 22.96
C THR A 435 -25.88 -103.82 24.14
N ILE A 436 -25.31 -104.98 23.87
CA ILE A 436 -24.63 -105.82 24.85
C ILE A 436 -23.32 -106.35 24.26
N ALA A 437 -22.19 -106.10 24.91
CA ALA A 437 -20.88 -106.54 24.45
C ALA A 437 -20.42 -107.86 25.11
N VAL A 438 -20.02 -108.85 24.32
CA VAL A 438 -19.47 -110.14 24.77
C VAL A 438 -17.91 -110.12 24.67
N LYS A 439 -17.15 -110.52 25.71
CA LYS A 439 -15.65 -110.35 25.79
C LYS A 439 -14.85 -111.57 26.34
N ASP A 440 -13.53 -111.63 26.05
CA ASP A 440 -12.48 -112.64 26.43
C ASP A 440 -11.62 -112.21 27.68
N GLY A 441 -10.82 -113.11 28.32
CA GLY A 441 -10.19 -112.89 29.65
C GLY A 441 -8.90 -113.64 30.11
N LEU A 442 -7.90 -113.99 29.28
CA LEU A 442 -6.56 -114.57 29.68
C LEU A 442 -5.31 -113.82 29.09
N PRO A 443 -4.15 -113.59 29.77
CA PRO A 443 -3.00 -112.76 29.29
C PRO A 443 -1.76 -113.47 28.62
N PRO A 444 -0.84 -112.72 27.94
CA PRO A 444 0.35 -113.24 27.18
C PRO A 444 1.72 -113.28 27.93
N THR A 445 2.84 -113.75 27.31
CA THR A 445 4.21 -113.92 27.93
C THR A 445 5.38 -113.13 27.26
N ILE A 446 6.51 -112.79 27.95
CA ILE A 446 7.65 -111.89 27.49
C ILE A 446 9.10 -112.34 27.85
N SER A 447 10.13 -112.10 27.00
CA SER A 447 11.59 -112.30 27.29
C SER A 447 12.57 -111.27 26.63
N ILE A 448 13.62 -110.76 27.33
CA ILE A 448 14.49 -109.62 26.91
C ILE A 448 15.76 -110.02 26.13
N VAL A 449 16.16 -109.21 25.13
CA VAL A 449 17.36 -109.38 24.27
C VAL A 449 18.34 -108.19 24.32
N SER A 450 17.87 -106.94 24.40
CA SER A 450 18.67 -105.69 24.44
C SER A 450 17.84 -104.58 25.10
N PRO A 451 18.42 -103.60 25.84
CA PRO A 451 19.85 -103.32 26.05
C PRO A 451 20.54 -104.34 26.96
N LEU A 452 21.87 -104.31 26.95
CA LEU A 452 22.68 -105.13 27.85
C LEU A 452 22.82 -104.43 29.20
N GLU A 453 22.73 -105.21 30.28
CA GLU A 453 22.85 -104.70 31.65
C GLU A 453 24.16 -103.90 31.83
N ALA A 454 24.02 -102.69 32.38
CA ALA A 454 25.07 -101.73 32.76
C ALA A 454 25.94 -101.10 31.63
N ALA A 455 25.54 -101.15 30.36
CA ALA A 455 26.29 -100.52 29.25
C ALA A 455 26.04 -98.99 29.12
N SER A 456 27.00 -98.22 28.59
CA SER A 456 26.90 -96.76 28.35
C SER A 456 26.70 -96.40 26.87
N TYR A 457 25.84 -95.43 26.59
CA TYR A 457 25.48 -94.99 25.24
C TYR A 457 25.48 -93.47 25.11
N SER A 458 26.03 -92.95 24.01
CA SER A 458 26.00 -91.52 23.66
C SER A 458 25.14 -91.24 22.41
N THR A 459 24.44 -92.25 21.95
CA THR A 459 23.56 -92.28 20.77
C THR A 459 22.42 -93.29 21.03
N ASP A 460 21.59 -93.59 20.03
CA ASP A 460 20.49 -94.54 20.10
C ASP A 460 20.81 -95.87 20.81
N VAL A 461 19.94 -96.24 21.75
CA VAL A 461 19.96 -97.51 22.49
C VAL A 461 18.95 -98.49 21.90
N SER A 462 19.38 -99.70 21.51
CA SER A 462 18.46 -100.70 20.95
C SER A 462 17.68 -101.47 22.03
N LEU A 463 16.37 -101.58 21.86
CA LEU A 463 15.42 -102.31 22.71
C LEU A 463 14.86 -103.53 21.97
N SER A 464 14.91 -104.74 22.54
CA SER A 464 14.41 -105.95 21.87
C SER A 464 13.93 -107.04 22.83
N VAL A 465 12.80 -107.70 22.54
CA VAL A 465 12.19 -108.82 23.31
C VAL A 465 11.45 -109.84 22.43
N PHE A 466 11.00 -110.98 22.98
CA PHE A 466 10.05 -111.94 22.36
C PHE A 466 8.72 -112.09 23.14
N ALA A 467 7.57 -112.34 22.47
CA ALA A 467 6.22 -112.50 23.09
C ALA A 467 5.23 -113.50 22.39
N SER A 468 4.28 -114.13 23.13
CA SER A 468 3.23 -115.06 22.60
C SER A 468 1.91 -115.18 23.44
N ASP A 469 0.75 -115.52 22.80
CA ASP A 469 -0.65 -115.68 23.35
C ASP A 469 -1.48 -116.80 22.64
N ASP A 470 -2.47 -117.41 23.32
CA ASP A 470 -3.22 -118.60 22.87
C ASP A 470 -4.63 -118.37 22.23
N PHE A 471 -5.35 -117.25 22.48
CA PHE A 471 -6.75 -117.06 21.99
C PHE A 471 -6.96 -115.77 21.20
N SER A 472 -6.69 -114.63 21.82
CA SER A 472 -6.89 -113.33 21.20
C SER A 472 -5.63 -112.89 20.41
N GLY A 473 -4.50 -113.56 20.66
CA GLY A 473 -3.21 -113.22 20.08
C GLY A 473 -2.56 -112.07 20.83
N VAL A 474 -1.23 -111.95 20.76
CA VAL A 474 -0.55 -110.78 21.32
C VAL A 474 -0.97 -109.55 20.52
N ASP A 475 -1.68 -108.64 21.17
CA ASP A 475 -2.08 -107.38 20.57
C ASP A 475 -0.88 -106.44 20.49
N LYS A 476 -0.20 -106.29 21.62
CA LYS A 476 0.93 -105.38 21.74
C LYS A 476 1.92 -105.82 22.79
N VAL A 477 3.17 -105.49 22.52
CA VAL A 477 4.23 -105.48 23.50
C VAL A 477 4.58 -104.04 23.77
N GLU A 478 4.89 -103.74 25.02
CA GLU A 478 5.23 -102.40 25.46
C GLU A 478 6.52 -102.44 26.28
N TYR A 479 7.25 -101.34 26.27
CA TYR A 479 8.43 -101.11 27.10
C TYR A 479 8.28 -99.82 27.90
N SER A 480 8.98 -99.67 29.03
CA SER A 480 8.95 -98.48 29.87
C SER A 480 10.37 -98.16 30.33
N ILE A 481 10.85 -96.93 30.14
CA ILE A 481 12.15 -96.46 30.65
C ILE A 481 11.94 -95.81 32.03
N ASP A 482 12.75 -96.13 33.03
CA ASP A 482 12.78 -95.63 34.41
C ASP A 482 11.43 -95.63 35.13
N SER A 483 10.67 -96.72 34.98
CA SER A 483 9.31 -96.85 35.49
C SER A 483 8.34 -95.79 34.93
N GLY A 484 8.71 -95.15 33.81
CA GLY A 484 7.89 -94.21 33.06
C GLY A 484 6.72 -94.88 32.32
N ALA A 485 6.10 -94.16 31.40
CA ALA A 485 4.97 -94.69 30.65
C ALA A 485 5.36 -95.88 29.77
N TRP A 486 4.43 -96.83 29.67
CA TRP A 486 4.53 -97.94 28.75
C TRP A 486 4.36 -97.44 27.30
N LYS A 487 5.41 -97.60 26.50
CA LYS A 487 5.51 -97.26 25.07
C LYS A 487 5.42 -98.55 24.23
N PRO A 488 4.75 -98.56 23.08
CA PRO A 488 4.67 -99.76 22.25
C PRO A 488 6.06 -100.15 21.72
N LEU A 489 6.35 -101.44 21.76
CA LEU A 489 7.51 -102.06 21.14
C LEU A 489 7.02 -102.75 19.85
N PRO A 490 7.40 -102.30 18.65
CA PRO A 490 6.89 -102.85 17.39
C PRO A 490 7.34 -104.29 17.10
N LEU A 491 6.49 -105.07 16.43
CA LEU A 491 6.81 -106.42 15.98
C LEU A 491 7.79 -106.35 14.80
N ALA A 492 8.96 -106.96 14.96
CA ALA A 492 10.05 -106.93 13.98
C ALA A 492 10.21 -108.26 13.22
N ASP A 493 9.88 -109.39 13.86
CA ASP A 493 9.87 -110.71 13.22
C ASP A 493 8.65 -111.50 13.73
N ALA A 494 7.60 -111.55 12.90
CA ALA A 494 6.33 -112.21 13.21
C ALA A 494 6.46 -113.74 13.32
N SER A 495 7.40 -114.36 12.60
CA SER A 495 7.67 -115.80 12.72
C SER A 495 8.38 -116.14 14.04
N LYS A 496 9.15 -115.16 14.53
CA LYS A 496 9.90 -115.08 15.78
C LYS A 496 9.06 -114.87 17.05
N GLY A 497 7.96 -114.14 16.90
CA GLY A 497 7.38 -113.36 17.99
C GLY A 497 8.33 -112.28 18.52
N ARG A 498 9.22 -111.73 17.68
CA ARG A 498 10.26 -110.76 18.10
C ARG A 498 9.79 -109.33 17.94
N TYR A 499 9.99 -108.51 18.96
CA TYR A 499 9.67 -107.09 18.99
C TYR A 499 10.94 -106.28 19.23
N THR A 500 11.08 -105.15 18.51
CA THR A 500 12.27 -104.30 18.60
C THR A 500 11.93 -102.82 18.41
N SER A 501 12.69 -101.95 19.06
CA SER A 501 12.74 -100.50 18.81
C SER A 501 14.15 -99.99 19.08
N SER A 502 14.40 -98.72 18.78
CA SER A 502 15.46 -97.93 19.41
C SER A 502 14.85 -96.93 20.39
N TRP A 503 15.64 -96.53 21.36
CA TRP A 503 15.44 -95.36 22.20
C TRP A 503 16.58 -94.38 21.88
N THR A 504 16.25 -93.31 21.16
CA THR A 504 17.14 -92.15 21.01
C THR A 504 17.03 -91.36 22.31
N PRO A 505 18.07 -91.34 23.16
CA PRO A 505 18.02 -90.51 24.34
C PRO A 505 18.08 -89.03 23.93
N ALA A 506 17.58 -88.14 24.78
CA ALA A 506 17.78 -86.71 24.67
C ALA A 506 18.81 -86.23 25.72
N LEU A 507 19.25 -84.98 25.64
CA LEU A 507 20.17 -84.37 26.63
C LEU A 507 19.69 -84.56 28.08
N ALA A 508 18.39 -84.48 28.33
CA ALA A 508 17.81 -84.66 29.67
C ALA A 508 17.95 -86.09 30.22
N ASP A 509 18.22 -87.06 29.36
CA ASP A 509 18.38 -88.47 29.71
C ASP A 509 19.85 -88.79 30.06
N ASN A 510 20.61 -87.84 30.59
CA ASN A 510 21.98 -88.12 31.05
C ASN A 510 21.95 -88.79 32.43
N GLY A 511 22.56 -89.97 32.56
CA GLY A 511 22.59 -90.69 33.84
C GLY A 511 22.38 -92.19 33.69
N SER A 512 21.93 -92.84 34.78
CA SER A 512 21.51 -94.25 34.79
C SER A 512 20.05 -94.37 34.38
N HIS A 513 19.75 -95.39 33.59
CA HIS A 513 18.41 -95.70 33.11
C HIS A 513 18.08 -97.19 33.28
N SER A 514 16.80 -97.53 33.41
CA SER A 514 16.25 -98.89 33.46
C SER A 514 15.16 -99.05 32.40
N VAL A 515 15.02 -100.21 31.76
CA VAL A 515 13.91 -100.49 30.83
C VAL A 515 13.14 -101.74 31.22
N SER A 516 11.82 -101.64 31.36
CA SER A 516 10.86 -102.71 31.61
C SER A 516 10.08 -103.10 30.34
N PHE A 517 9.56 -104.32 30.23
CA PHE A 517 8.75 -104.83 29.10
C PHE A 517 7.51 -105.61 29.58
N ARG A 518 6.36 -105.49 28.89
CA ARG A 518 5.12 -106.27 29.13
C ARG A 518 4.36 -106.57 27.84
N GLY A 519 3.51 -107.58 27.84
CA GLY A 519 2.61 -107.92 26.72
C GLY A 519 1.13 -107.79 27.09
N VAL A 520 0.31 -107.40 26.13
CA VAL A 520 -1.16 -107.38 26.24
C VAL A 520 -1.73 -108.15 25.06
N ASP A 521 -2.69 -109.02 25.32
CA ASP A 521 -3.41 -109.75 24.29
C ASP A 521 -4.55 -108.89 23.68
N ARG A 522 -5.21 -109.35 22.61
CA ARG A 522 -6.29 -108.56 21.96
C ARG A 522 -7.56 -108.47 22.79
N ALA A 523 -7.66 -109.22 23.88
CA ALA A 523 -8.76 -109.16 24.82
C ALA A 523 -8.50 -108.21 26.00
N GLY A 524 -7.31 -107.61 26.10
CA GLY A 524 -6.97 -106.59 27.09
C GLY A 524 -6.35 -107.13 28.37
N ASN A 525 -5.95 -108.38 28.38
CA ASN A 525 -5.29 -109.06 29.49
C ASN A 525 -3.78 -108.80 29.40
N SER A 526 -3.18 -108.34 30.50
CA SER A 526 -1.76 -107.91 30.53
C SER A 526 -0.88 -108.90 31.29
N SER A 527 0.33 -109.13 30.76
CA SER A 527 1.42 -109.83 31.45
C SER A 527 2.01 -108.98 32.57
N ILE A 528 2.74 -109.61 33.49
CA ILE A 528 3.56 -108.93 34.51
C ILE A 528 4.85 -108.38 33.84
N PRO A 529 5.29 -107.14 34.16
CA PRO A 529 6.53 -106.52 33.63
C PRO A 529 7.88 -107.21 33.96
N VAL A 530 8.88 -107.12 33.06
CA VAL A 530 10.29 -107.58 33.24
C VAL A 530 11.33 -106.49 32.87
N SER A 531 12.45 -106.29 33.59
CA SER A 531 13.36 -105.10 33.43
C SER A 531 14.90 -105.35 33.33
N VAL A 532 15.67 -104.35 32.83
CA VAL A 532 17.17 -104.31 32.68
C VAL A 532 17.74 -102.87 32.79
N ASN A 533 18.96 -102.62 33.31
CA ASN A 533 19.57 -101.26 33.51
C ASN A 533 20.73 -100.90 32.56
N PHE A 534 20.99 -99.61 32.29
CA PHE A 534 22.04 -99.06 31.39
C PHE A 534 22.31 -97.54 31.64
N HIS A 535 23.20 -96.87 30.89
CA HIS A 535 23.62 -95.46 31.10
C HIS A 535 23.65 -94.60 29.82
N VAL A 536 23.38 -93.28 29.91
CA VAL A 536 23.37 -92.33 28.77
C VAL A 536 24.12 -91.01 29.03
N GLN A 537 24.78 -90.44 27.99
CA GLN A 537 25.32 -89.05 27.95
C GLN A 537 25.17 -88.36 26.55
N ILE A 538 24.42 -87.25 26.45
CA ILE A 538 24.05 -86.43 25.27
C ILE A 538 24.11 -84.93 25.60
N ASP A 539 24.39 -84.05 24.63
CA ASP A 539 24.31 -82.59 24.76
C ASP A 539 23.91 -81.91 23.42
N THR A 540 22.84 -81.12 23.41
CA THR A 540 22.13 -80.65 22.18
C THR A 540 21.77 -79.16 22.19
N THR A 541 22.13 -78.45 23.24
CA THR A 541 21.77 -77.06 23.43
C THR A 541 22.89 -76.19 22.91
N ALA A 542 22.70 -75.58 21.73
CA ALA A 542 23.62 -74.55 21.27
C ALA A 542 23.73 -73.44 22.34
N PRO A 543 24.92 -72.82 22.48
CA PRO A 543 25.12 -71.79 23.48
C PRO A 543 24.17 -70.60 23.22
N VAL A 544 23.76 -69.92 24.28
CA VAL A 544 23.00 -68.67 24.18
C VAL A 544 23.97 -67.55 23.85
N LEU A 545 23.86 -67.01 22.64
CA LEU A 545 24.66 -65.89 22.17
C LEU A 545 23.80 -64.62 22.10
N ILE A 546 24.18 -63.59 22.83
CA ILE A 546 23.60 -62.25 22.74
C ILE A 546 24.70 -61.30 22.28
N VAL A 547 24.53 -60.71 21.11
CA VAL A 547 25.47 -59.74 20.53
C VAL A 547 24.92 -58.33 20.65
N SER A 548 25.63 -57.52 21.42
CA SER A 548 25.43 -56.08 21.58
C SER A 548 26.45 -55.32 20.73
N THR A 549 25.99 -54.91 19.54
CA THR A 549 26.71 -54.05 18.59
C THR A 549 25.68 -53.30 17.72
N LEU A 550 26.13 -52.54 16.71
CA LEU A 550 25.26 -51.84 15.76
C LEU A 550 24.29 -52.81 15.05
N ALA A 551 23.11 -52.32 14.68
CA ALA A 551 22.09 -53.13 14.00
C ALA A 551 22.52 -53.48 12.56
N ASN A 552 21.91 -54.52 11.97
CA ASN A 552 22.16 -54.87 10.57
C ASN A 552 21.84 -53.71 9.61
N GLU A 553 22.69 -53.52 8.58
CA GLU A 553 22.67 -52.40 7.62
C GLU A 553 22.91 -51.01 8.23
N SER A 554 23.49 -50.94 9.44
CA SER A 554 23.88 -49.65 10.03
C SER A 554 25.12 -49.07 9.34
N TYR A 555 25.19 -47.75 9.31
CA TYR A 555 26.34 -46.98 8.90
C TYR A 555 27.05 -46.42 10.15
N THR A 556 28.38 -46.38 10.14
CA THR A 556 29.16 -45.77 11.22
C THR A 556 30.45 -45.18 10.69
N ASN A 557 30.95 -44.15 11.36
CA ASN A 557 32.26 -43.56 11.10
C ASN A 557 33.34 -43.97 12.11
N ASN A 558 33.01 -44.87 13.03
CA ASN A 558 33.98 -45.45 13.95
C ASN A 558 34.61 -46.68 13.29
N GLU A 559 35.88 -46.56 12.89
CA GLU A 559 36.68 -47.66 12.31
C GLU A 559 36.71 -48.88 13.25
N VAL A 560 36.68 -48.65 14.56
CA VAL A 560 36.63 -49.70 15.57
C VAL A 560 35.20 -49.91 16.03
N LEU A 561 34.62 -51.04 15.65
CA LEU A 561 33.36 -51.52 16.16
C LEU A 561 33.61 -52.39 17.38
N ASN A 562 33.18 -51.95 18.57
CA ASN A 562 33.19 -52.83 19.74
C ASN A 562 31.99 -53.77 19.66
N ILE A 563 32.30 -55.06 19.56
CA ILE A 563 31.32 -56.13 19.60
C ILE A 563 31.38 -56.71 20.99
N SER A 564 30.31 -56.53 21.75
CA SER A 564 30.21 -57.04 23.10
C SER A 564 29.02 -57.96 23.22
N GLY A 565 28.98 -58.76 24.27
CA GLY A 565 27.87 -59.67 24.44
C GLY A 565 28.06 -60.64 25.57
N THR A 566 27.15 -61.60 25.62
CA THR A 566 27.25 -62.76 26.49
C THR A 566 27.12 -64.02 25.68
N VAL A 567 27.99 -64.98 25.95
CA VAL A 567 27.91 -66.34 25.45
C VAL A 567 27.91 -67.28 26.65
N THR A 568 26.82 -68.00 26.86
CA THR A 568 26.68 -68.95 27.96
C THR A 568 26.13 -70.26 27.45
N ASP A 569 26.51 -71.34 28.09
CA ASP A 569 26.01 -72.66 27.80
C ASP A 569 25.70 -73.38 29.12
N ASN A 570 24.74 -74.30 29.10
CA ASN A 570 24.36 -75.09 30.27
C ASN A 570 25.40 -76.15 30.66
N VAL A 571 26.31 -76.53 29.75
CA VAL A 571 27.44 -77.41 30.04
C VAL A 571 28.74 -76.61 29.99
N ALA A 572 29.16 -76.14 28.81
CA ALA A 572 30.31 -75.29 28.62
C ALA A 572 30.40 -74.79 27.16
N VAL A 573 30.67 -73.49 26.99
CA VAL A 573 31.03 -72.92 25.69
C VAL A 573 32.45 -73.38 25.35
N LYS A 574 32.60 -74.02 24.19
CA LYS A 574 33.92 -74.49 23.70
C LYS A 574 34.71 -73.36 23.06
N GLU A 575 34.07 -72.59 22.19
CA GLU A 575 34.73 -71.48 21.48
C GLU A 575 33.74 -70.40 21.04
N LEU A 576 34.23 -69.15 20.99
CA LEU A 576 33.56 -67.98 20.42
C LEU A 576 34.47 -67.43 19.32
N LEU A 577 33.89 -67.16 18.15
CA LEU A 577 34.56 -66.66 16.96
C LEU A 577 33.90 -65.35 16.54
N ILE A 578 34.70 -64.35 16.14
CA ILE A 578 34.23 -63.14 15.45
C ILE A 578 34.98 -63.05 14.14
N ASN A 579 34.25 -63.06 13.01
CA ASN A 579 34.82 -63.16 11.65
C ASN A 579 35.85 -64.28 11.51
N GLY A 580 35.58 -65.42 12.16
CA GLY A 580 36.46 -66.60 12.17
C GLY A 580 37.67 -66.55 13.10
N ALA A 581 37.91 -65.43 13.81
CA ALA A 581 38.98 -65.32 14.81
C ALA A 581 38.46 -65.67 16.22
N THR A 582 39.19 -66.50 16.96
CA THR A 582 38.82 -66.88 18.35
C THR A 582 38.91 -65.69 19.30
N VAL A 583 37.82 -65.45 20.03
CA VAL A 583 37.70 -64.35 20.99
C VAL A 583 37.57 -64.92 22.41
N PRO A 584 38.41 -64.48 23.36
CA PRO A 584 38.27 -64.88 24.75
C PRO A 584 37.01 -64.26 25.37
N PHE A 585 36.30 -65.03 26.18
CA PHE A 585 35.20 -64.58 27.01
C PHE A 585 35.52 -64.88 28.49
N ASN A 586 34.98 -64.09 29.39
CA ASN A 586 35.19 -64.24 30.82
C ASN A 586 34.44 -65.48 31.36
N PRO A 587 34.79 -65.97 32.56
CA PRO A 587 34.08 -67.11 33.17
C PRO A 587 32.57 -66.90 33.37
N ASP A 588 32.11 -65.65 33.40
CA ASP A 588 30.68 -65.30 33.48
C ASP A 588 29.99 -65.25 32.10
N GLY A 589 30.71 -65.58 31.02
CA GLY A 589 30.22 -65.59 29.64
C GLY A 589 30.29 -64.24 28.94
N THR A 590 30.68 -63.15 29.61
CA THR A 590 30.80 -61.84 28.96
C THR A 590 31.99 -61.81 28.01
N PHE A 591 31.81 -61.18 26.84
CA PHE A 591 32.90 -60.91 25.91
C PHE A 591 32.83 -59.49 25.38
N SER A 592 33.99 -58.98 25.00
CA SER A 592 34.14 -57.72 24.28
C SER A 592 35.30 -57.87 23.33
N HIS A 593 35.10 -57.47 22.08
CA HIS A 593 36.11 -57.53 21.05
C HIS A 593 36.01 -56.30 20.15
N ALA A 594 37.13 -55.61 20.00
CA ALA A 594 37.24 -54.52 19.05
C ALA A 594 37.50 -55.12 17.67
N LEU A 595 36.56 -54.95 16.74
CA LEU A 595 36.73 -55.28 15.33
C LEU A 595 37.09 -54.01 14.57
N ILE A 596 38.20 -54.05 13.83
CA ILE A 596 38.57 -52.98 12.89
C ILE A 596 37.80 -53.24 11.59
N LEU A 597 36.90 -52.34 11.25
CA LEU A 597 36.13 -52.35 10.01
C LEU A 597 37.02 -51.81 8.87
N ALA A 598 36.91 -52.42 7.70
CA ALA A 598 37.45 -51.87 6.47
C ALA A 598 36.49 -50.84 5.88
N ASP A 599 36.97 -49.90 5.07
CA ASP A 599 36.13 -48.92 4.40
C ASP A 599 35.04 -49.60 3.53
N GLY A 600 33.82 -49.07 3.58
CA GLY A 600 32.64 -49.65 2.91
C GLY A 600 31.97 -50.78 3.70
N SER A 601 31.39 -51.74 2.99
CA SER A 601 30.56 -52.80 3.59
C SER A 601 31.39 -53.88 4.28
N ASN A 602 31.10 -54.14 5.56
CA ASN A 602 31.73 -55.18 6.37
C ASN A 602 30.70 -56.20 6.83
N THR A 603 30.97 -57.48 6.59
CA THR A 603 30.22 -58.56 7.24
C THR A 603 30.83 -58.83 8.62
N VAL A 604 30.00 -58.73 9.66
CA VAL A 604 30.31 -59.06 11.05
C VAL A 604 29.55 -60.31 11.41
N GLU A 605 30.25 -61.42 11.55
CA GLU A 605 29.71 -62.71 11.95
C GLU A 605 30.28 -63.10 13.31
N VAL A 606 29.41 -63.25 14.31
CA VAL A 606 29.77 -63.77 15.64
C VAL A 606 29.20 -65.17 15.76
N THR A 607 30.06 -66.16 15.98
CA THR A 607 29.67 -67.57 16.09
C THR A 607 30.15 -68.15 17.42
N ALA A 608 29.30 -68.87 18.14
CA ALA A 608 29.69 -69.61 19.33
C ALA A 608 29.36 -71.10 19.17
N THR A 609 30.21 -71.96 19.72
CA THR A 609 30.02 -73.41 19.68
C THR A 609 30.25 -73.99 21.08
N ASP A 610 29.43 -74.95 21.50
CA ASP A 610 29.59 -75.69 22.76
C ASP A 610 30.55 -76.89 22.63
N MET A 611 30.75 -77.63 23.73
CA MET A 611 31.60 -78.84 23.75
C MET A 611 31.00 -80.02 22.94
N ALA A 612 29.69 -80.02 22.72
CA ALA A 612 28.97 -81.00 21.90
C ALA A 612 28.93 -80.65 20.41
N SER A 613 29.58 -79.54 20.03
CA SER A 613 29.68 -79.01 18.67
C SER A 613 28.38 -78.45 18.09
N ASN A 614 27.45 -77.97 18.92
CA ASN A 614 26.27 -77.23 18.46
C ASN A 614 26.61 -75.73 18.26
N PRO A 615 26.41 -75.16 17.04
CA PRO A 615 26.75 -73.77 16.76
C PRO A 615 25.55 -72.82 16.88
N VAL A 616 25.83 -71.55 17.15
CA VAL A 616 24.91 -70.41 16.98
C VAL A 616 25.66 -69.26 16.32
N SER A 617 25.00 -68.48 15.45
CA SER A 617 25.60 -67.34 14.76
C SER A 617 24.69 -66.11 14.72
N ASP A 618 25.28 -64.91 14.83
CA ASP A 618 24.66 -63.61 14.54
C ASP A 618 25.48 -62.92 13.43
N THR A 619 24.83 -62.60 12.30
CA THR A 619 25.50 -61.99 11.13
C THR A 619 24.88 -60.62 10.85
N ARG A 620 25.72 -59.58 10.75
CA ARG A 620 25.32 -58.21 10.44
C ARG A 620 26.21 -57.61 9.37
N THR A 621 25.62 -56.86 8.44
CA THR A 621 26.33 -55.97 7.53
C THR A 621 26.44 -54.60 8.18
N ILE A 622 27.66 -54.11 8.39
CA ILE A 622 27.94 -52.76 8.90
C ILE A 622 28.77 -52.01 7.86
N HIS A 623 28.31 -50.83 7.47
CA HIS A 623 29.01 -49.99 6.50
C HIS A 623 29.88 -48.99 7.28
N LEU A 624 31.21 -49.15 7.18
CA LEU A 624 32.12 -48.10 7.65
C LEU A 624 32.19 -47.04 6.57
N ASP A 625 31.88 -45.82 6.96
CA ASP A 625 32.09 -44.66 6.12
C ASP A 625 32.62 -43.54 7.03
N GLN A 626 33.85 -43.11 6.79
CA GLN A 626 34.50 -42.04 7.54
C GLN A 626 34.66 -40.78 6.71
N LYS A 627 34.22 -40.82 5.45
CA LYS A 627 34.36 -39.70 4.54
C LYS A 627 33.20 -38.75 4.80
N ALA A 628 33.52 -37.51 5.12
CA ALA A 628 32.49 -36.49 5.17
C ALA A 628 31.94 -36.22 3.76
N PRO A 629 30.63 -35.97 3.62
CA PRO A 629 30.04 -35.61 2.34
C PRO A 629 30.70 -34.34 1.79
N LEU A 630 31.12 -34.40 0.53
CA LEU A 630 31.70 -33.26 -0.17
C LEU A 630 30.59 -32.36 -0.68
N ILE A 631 30.56 -31.14 -0.17
CA ILE A 631 29.59 -30.12 -0.56
C ILE A 631 30.26 -29.19 -1.57
N ASP A 632 29.72 -29.12 -2.78
CA ASP A 632 30.11 -28.14 -3.79
C ASP A 632 29.04 -27.05 -3.88
N VAL A 633 29.25 -25.93 -3.19
CA VAL A 633 28.38 -24.75 -3.32
C VAL A 633 28.76 -24.00 -4.61
N THR A 634 27.94 -24.15 -5.64
CA THR A 634 28.14 -23.56 -6.97
C THR A 634 27.67 -22.11 -7.07
N SER A 635 26.73 -21.70 -6.20
CA SER A 635 26.30 -20.31 -6.04
C SER A 635 25.79 -20.09 -4.61
N PRO A 636 26.04 -18.92 -3.99
CA PRO A 636 26.91 -17.84 -4.46
C PRO A 636 28.40 -18.20 -4.31
N ALA A 637 29.27 -17.47 -5.02
CA ALA A 637 30.72 -17.57 -4.83
C ALA A 637 31.12 -17.06 -3.43
N ASP A 638 32.19 -17.61 -2.85
CA ASP A 638 32.66 -17.17 -1.53
C ASP A 638 33.18 -15.73 -1.57
N ASN A 639 32.92 -14.98 -0.51
CA ASN A 639 33.22 -13.55 -0.37
C ASN A 639 32.59 -12.68 -1.46
N SER A 640 31.54 -13.18 -2.13
CA SER A 640 30.79 -12.38 -3.10
C SER A 640 30.01 -11.27 -2.41
N LYS A 641 29.64 -10.27 -3.20
CA LYS A 641 28.86 -9.13 -2.73
C LYS A 641 27.61 -8.99 -3.58
N THR A 642 26.51 -8.54 -2.99
CA THR A 642 25.25 -8.39 -3.70
C THR A 642 24.44 -7.22 -3.15
N GLY A 643 23.73 -6.51 -4.03
CA GLY A 643 22.70 -5.54 -3.66
C GLY A 643 21.28 -6.08 -3.85
N LYS A 644 21.13 -7.36 -4.19
CA LYS A 644 19.81 -8.01 -4.34
C LYS A 644 19.30 -8.50 -2.98
N PRO A 645 18.01 -8.32 -2.66
CA PRO A 645 17.42 -8.69 -1.37
C PRO A 645 17.22 -10.21 -1.19
N GLU A 646 17.80 -11.02 -2.08
CA GLU A 646 17.70 -12.48 -2.08
C GLU A 646 19.05 -13.08 -2.51
N ILE A 647 19.45 -14.16 -1.85
CA ILE A 647 20.61 -14.98 -2.21
C ILE A 647 20.11 -16.38 -2.54
N PHE A 648 20.28 -16.77 -3.80
CA PHE A 648 20.03 -18.14 -4.24
C PHE A 648 21.28 -19.00 -4.01
N VAL A 649 21.18 -19.88 -3.02
CA VAL A 649 22.18 -20.90 -2.75
C VAL A 649 21.85 -22.13 -3.59
N ARG A 650 22.83 -22.60 -4.36
CA ARG A 650 22.76 -23.83 -5.15
C ARG A 650 24.06 -24.59 -4.98
N GLY A 651 23.95 -25.90 -4.95
CA GLY A 651 25.11 -26.76 -4.90
C GLY A 651 24.77 -28.22 -5.06
N ASN A 652 25.79 -29.05 -4.93
CA ASN A 652 25.69 -30.48 -4.98
C ASN A 652 26.35 -31.11 -3.75
N VAL A 653 25.86 -32.29 -3.38
CA VAL A 653 26.51 -33.18 -2.42
C VAL A 653 26.84 -34.47 -3.14
N ASP A 654 28.06 -34.98 -2.99
CA ASP A 654 28.56 -36.14 -3.74
C ASP A 654 27.94 -37.49 -3.33
N GLU A 655 27.10 -37.50 -2.30
CA GLU A 655 26.44 -38.69 -1.78
C GLU A 655 25.08 -38.41 -1.13
N THR A 656 24.46 -39.49 -0.61
CA THR A 656 23.16 -39.41 0.08
C THR A 656 23.34 -38.87 1.50
N SER A 657 22.89 -37.64 1.71
CA SER A 657 22.97 -36.94 2.99
C SER A 657 21.71 -36.11 3.25
N SER A 658 21.45 -35.79 4.51
CA SER A 658 20.58 -34.64 4.83
C SER A 658 21.37 -33.35 4.56
N VAL A 659 20.68 -32.30 4.08
CA VAL A 659 21.30 -31.00 3.83
C VAL A 659 20.54 -29.95 4.63
N GLU A 660 21.28 -29.14 5.36
CA GLU A 660 20.78 -28.00 6.11
C GLU A 660 21.53 -26.75 5.66
N VAL A 661 20.80 -25.69 5.30
CA VAL A 661 21.38 -24.40 4.96
C VAL A 661 21.08 -23.43 6.09
N LEU A 662 22.11 -22.86 6.70
CA LEU A 662 21.99 -21.87 7.76
C LEU A 662 22.42 -20.51 7.24
N LEU A 663 21.60 -19.50 7.52
CA LEU A 663 21.96 -18.08 7.36
C LEU A 663 22.24 -17.50 8.73
N ASN A 664 23.48 -17.06 8.98
CA ASN A 664 23.91 -16.48 10.25
C ASN A 664 23.59 -17.37 11.47
N GLY A 665 23.72 -18.68 11.30
CA GLY A 665 23.42 -19.68 12.33
C GLY A 665 21.94 -20.05 12.48
N VAL A 666 21.05 -19.51 11.64
CA VAL A 666 19.61 -19.85 11.63
C VAL A 666 19.28 -20.73 10.43
N THR A 667 18.72 -21.91 10.68
CA THR A 667 18.24 -22.86 9.67
C THR A 667 17.23 -22.21 8.72
N GLN A 668 17.43 -22.42 7.42
CA GLN A 668 16.59 -21.93 6.35
C GLN A 668 15.94 -23.11 5.61
N PRO A 669 14.75 -22.92 5.02
CA PRO A 669 14.18 -23.90 4.13
C PRO A 669 15.14 -24.20 2.98
N SER A 670 15.42 -25.48 2.77
CA SER A 670 16.21 -25.96 1.64
C SER A 670 15.53 -27.18 1.05
N GLU A 671 15.61 -27.30 -0.27
CA GLU A 671 15.07 -28.43 -1.01
C GLU A 671 16.22 -29.22 -1.61
N ARG A 672 16.14 -30.56 -1.53
CA ARG A 672 17.11 -31.47 -2.14
C ARG A 672 16.41 -32.33 -3.19
N GLN A 673 16.97 -32.37 -4.39
CA GLN A 673 16.50 -33.22 -5.49
C GLN A 673 17.70 -33.97 -6.09
N GLY A 674 17.74 -35.29 -5.87
CA GLY A 674 18.93 -36.08 -6.22
C GLY A 674 20.16 -35.53 -5.51
N ASP A 675 21.25 -35.31 -6.23
CA ASP A 675 22.51 -34.80 -5.68
C ASP A 675 22.54 -33.27 -5.54
N ALA A 676 21.51 -32.56 -6.01
CA ALA A 676 21.44 -31.10 -5.96
C ALA A 676 20.65 -30.60 -4.75
N PHE A 677 21.07 -29.47 -4.19
CA PHE A 677 20.31 -28.72 -3.20
C PHE A 677 20.16 -27.25 -3.61
N GLU A 678 19.05 -26.65 -3.20
CA GLU A 678 18.81 -25.22 -3.35
C GLU A 678 18.13 -24.61 -2.11
N ALA A 679 18.44 -23.34 -1.85
CA ALA A 679 17.80 -22.54 -0.82
C ALA A 679 17.73 -21.07 -1.28
N ASN A 680 16.62 -20.40 -1.00
CA ASN A 680 16.51 -18.95 -1.19
C ASN A 680 16.59 -18.26 0.17
N LEU A 681 17.57 -17.37 0.32
CA LEU A 681 17.89 -16.72 1.59
C LEU A 681 17.61 -15.22 1.51
N THR A 682 17.05 -14.65 2.58
CA THR A 682 16.89 -13.20 2.74
C THR A 682 18.05 -12.65 3.58
N PRO A 683 19.08 -12.00 2.99
CA PRO A 683 20.22 -11.50 3.73
C PRO A 683 19.89 -10.30 4.62
N VAL A 684 20.73 -10.05 5.62
CA VAL A 684 20.74 -8.81 6.41
C VAL A 684 21.89 -7.90 5.97
N TYR A 685 21.74 -6.59 6.13
CA TYR A 685 22.78 -5.61 5.78
C TYR A 685 24.12 -5.98 6.45
N GLY A 686 25.19 -6.02 5.67
CA GLY A 686 26.51 -6.44 6.12
C GLY A 686 26.90 -7.86 5.70
N SER A 687 27.84 -8.45 6.45
CA SER A 687 28.36 -9.78 6.17
C SER A 687 27.36 -10.86 6.59
N ASN A 688 26.98 -11.72 5.66
CA ASN A 688 26.12 -12.88 5.90
C ASN A 688 26.95 -14.15 5.77
N THR A 689 26.96 -14.97 6.82
CA THR A 689 27.59 -16.28 6.78
C THR A 689 26.54 -17.31 6.38
N ILE A 690 26.71 -17.91 5.22
CA ILE A 690 25.94 -19.06 4.75
C ILE A 690 26.75 -20.29 5.11
N GLU A 691 26.13 -21.20 5.84
CA GLU A 691 26.75 -22.46 6.24
C GLU A 691 25.86 -23.58 5.72
N VAL A 692 26.39 -24.38 4.80
CA VAL A 692 25.74 -25.59 4.31
C VAL A 692 26.34 -26.76 5.07
N VAL A 693 25.50 -27.49 5.78
CA VAL A 693 25.87 -28.68 6.52
C VAL A 693 25.22 -29.87 5.85
N ALA A 694 26.01 -30.84 5.44
CA ALA A 694 25.52 -32.12 4.96
C ALA A 694 25.88 -33.21 5.96
N VAL A 695 24.92 -34.07 6.32
CA VAL A 695 25.14 -35.20 7.23
C VAL A 695 24.76 -36.49 6.52
N ASP A 696 25.74 -37.36 6.29
CA ASP A 696 25.51 -38.66 5.67
C ASP A 696 24.82 -39.67 6.62
N LEU A 697 24.66 -40.91 6.17
CA LEU A 697 24.06 -41.98 6.96
C LEU A 697 24.96 -42.48 8.11
N ALA A 698 26.28 -42.33 8.00
CA ALA A 698 27.27 -42.66 9.03
C ALA A 698 27.45 -41.54 10.08
N ALA A 699 26.70 -40.45 9.93
CA ALA A 699 26.78 -39.22 10.70
C ALA A 699 28.09 -38.44 10.52
N ASN A 700 28.83 -38.63 9.43
CA ASN A 700 29.89 -37.69 9.06
C ASN A 700 29.27 -36.38 8.60
N LYS A 701 29.95 -35.29 8.95
CA LYS A 701 29.48 -33.93 8.68
C LYS A 701 30.41 -33.25 7.69
N GLY A 702 29.89 -33.00 6.50
CA GLY A 702 30.44 -32.02 5.58
C GLY A 702 29.96 -30.64 6.00
N THR A 703 30.82 -29.64 5.93
CA THR A 703 30.43 -28.24 6.15
C THR A 703 31.16 -27.37 5.18
N GLU A 704 30.41 -26.58 4.43
CA GLU A 704 30.96 -25.60 3.51
C GLU A 704 30.35 -24.23 3.82
N LYS A 705 31.20 -23.22 3.93
CA LYS A 705 30.77 -21.85 4.23
C LYS A 705 30.95 -20.94 3.03
N ARG A 706 30.02 -20.02 2.87
CA ARG A 706 30.13 -18.88 1.97
C ARG A 706 29.88 -17.62 2.77
N THR A 707 30.76 -16.65 2.65
CA THR A 707 30.49 -15.29 3.14
C THR A 707 29.93 -14.47 1.99
N VAL A 708 28.78 -13.83 2.20
CA VAL A 708 28.20 -12.89 1.24
C VAL A 708 27.95 -11.56 1.92
N THR A 709 28.54 -10.50 1.40
CA THR A 709 28.26 -9.15 1.89
C THR A 709 27.05 -8.59 1.15
N PHE A 710 25.97 -8.35 1.88
CA PHE A 710 24.77 -7.70 1.34
C PHE A 710 24.81 -6.21 1.64
N ASP A 711 24.68 -5.40 0.60
CA ASP A 711 24.66 -3.95 0.70
C ASP A 711 23.62 -3.35 -0.25
N ASP A 712 22.53 -2.82 0.30
CA ASP A 712 21.48 -2.09 -0.41
C ASP A 712 21.59 -0.56 -0.22
N GLN A 713 22.65 -0.09 0.44
CA GLN A 713 22.85 1.32 0.72
C GLN A 713 23.67 1.98 -0.39
N LYS A 714 23.32 3.22 -0.72
CA LYS A 714 24.11 4.01 -1.66
C LYS A 714 25.38 4.51 -0.98
N PRO A 715 26.52 4.59 -1.70
CA PRO A 715 27.71 5.22 -1.17
C PRO A 715 27.46 6.70 -0.86
N SER A 716 28.20 7.25 0.09
CA SER A 716 28.23 8.70 0.31
C SER A 716 29.13 9.39 -0.72
N LEU A 717 28.68 10.53 -1.24
CA LEU A 717 29.42 11.35 -2.19
C LEU A 717 29.30 12.82 -1.80
N ALA A 718 30.44 13.46 -1.56
CA ALA A 718 30.52 14.90 -1.36
C ALA A 718 31.58 15.49 -2.29
N ILE A 719 31.21 16.52 -3.05
CA ILE A 719 32.19 17.32 -3.80
C ILE A 719 32.62 18.46 -2.89
N THR A 720 33.89 18.47 -2.51
CA THR A 720 34.50 19.44 -1.59
C THR A 720 35.03 20.66 -2.33
N GLU A 721 35.43 20.51 -3.60
CA GLU A 721 35.91 21.61 -4.44
C GLU A 721 35.52 21.35 -5.91
N PRO A 722 34.92 22.31 -6.63
CA PRO A 722 34.40 23.57 -6.13
C PRO A 722 33.09 23.37 -5.34
N GLY A 723 32.67 24.43 -4.64
CA GLY A 723 31.31 24.52 -4.09
C GLY A 723 30.23 24.44 -5.18
N GLN A 724 28.96 24.46 -4.77
CA GLN A 724 27.85 24.46 -5.74
C GLN A 724 27.84 25.77 -6.55
N ASP A 725 27.65 25.63 -7.88
CA ASP A 725 27.45 26.71 -8.86
C ASP A 725 28.52 27.81 -8.86
N ILE A 726 29.65 27.54 -9.52
CA ILE A 726 30.74 28.50 -9.68
C ILE A 726 30.81 29.10 -11.09
N ARG A 727 31.30 30.34 -11.16
CA ARG A 727 31.76 30.99 -12.39
C ARG A 727 33.28 31.11 -12.33
N THR A 728 33.97 30.86 -13.43
CA THR A 728 35.43 30.98 -13.48
C THR A 728 35.91 31.37 -14.87
N ASN A 729 36.96 32.18 -14.92
CA ASN A 729 37.70 32.49 -16.13
C ASN A 729 38.97 31.65 -16.31
N ARG A 730 39.13 30.60 -15.50
CA ARG A 730 40.23 29.64 -15.61
C ARG A 730 39.77 28.46 -16.44
N ASP A 731 40.55 28.11 -17.45
CA ASP A 731 40.34 26.97 -18.36
C ASP A 731 40.53 25.60 -17.69
N VAL A 732 41.00 25.57 -16.44
CA VAL A 732 41.25 24.36 -15.66
C VAL A 732 40.51 24.42 -14.33
N LEU A 733 39.71 23.39 -14.08
CA LEU A 733 39.08 23.12 -12.79
C LEU A 733 39.69 21.86 -12.16
N ILE A 734 40.06 21.94 -10.88
CA ILE A 734 40.40 20.76 -10.09
C ILE A 734 39.17 20.39 -9.27
N LEU A 735 38.50 19.31 -9.68
CA LEU A 735 37.37 18.75 -8.96
C LEU A 735 37.88 17.82 -7.86
N LYS A 736 37.55 18.10 -6.61
CA LYS A 736 37.85 17.24 -5.47
C LYS A 736 36.58 16.82 -4.77
N GLY A 737 36.59 15.62 -4.24
CA GLY A 737 35.52 15.14 -3.40
C GLY A 737 35.96 14.01 -2.50
N THR A 738 35.04 13.62 -1.65
CA THR A 738 35.16 12.43 -0.81
C THR A 738 34.04 11.47 -1.13
N VAL A 739 34.37 10.19 -1.16
CA VAL A 739 33.43 9.08 -1.22
C VAL A 739 33.72 8.14 -0.06
N ALA A 740 32.66 7.60 0.51
CA ALA A 740 32.79 6.55 1.50
C ALA A 740 31.61 5.61 1.39
N ASP A 741 31.91 4.34 1.56
CA ASP A 741 30.93 3.27 1.74
C ASP A 741 31.45 2.35 2.84
N THR A 742 30.52 1.77 3.61
CA THR A 742 30.88 1.02 4.82
C THR A 742 31.33 -0.41 4.50
N LEU A 743 30.88 -0.99 3.38
CA LEU A 743 31.05 -2.40 3.03
C LEU A 743 31.80 -2.62 1.70
N ASN A 744 31.85 -1.59 0.85
CA ASN A 744 32.36 -1.69 -0.50
C ASN A 744 33.41 -0.62 -0.81
N SER A 745 34.32 -0.92 -1.73
CA SER A 745 35.07 0.17 -2.36
C SER A 745 34.16 0.94 -3.30
N VAL A 746 34.44 2.23 -3.45
CA VAL A 746 33.65 3.14 -4.29
C VAL A 746 34.50 3.56 -5.47
N SER A 747 33.94 3.40 -6.67
CA SER A 747 34.48 3.99 -7.89
C SER A 747 33.79 5.33 -8.16
N VAL A 748 34.54 6.27 -8.74
CA VAL A 748 34.02 7.58 -9.15
C VAL A 748 34.12 7.70 -10.66
N SER A 749 33.03 8.09 -11.29
CA SER A 749 32.95 8.46 -12.69
C SER A 749 32.49 9.91 -12.79
N ILE A 750 33.24 10.74 -13.50
CA ILE A 750 32.94 12.14 -13.73
C ILE A 750 32.66 12.32 -15.21
N GLU A 751 31.50 12.87 -15.56
CA GLU A 751 31.14 13.22 -16.92
C GLU A 751 31.09 14.74 -17.06
N MET A 752 31.81 15.29 -18.04
CA MET A 752 31.76 16.70 -18.41
C MET A 752 31.69 16.78 -19.94
N ASP A 753 30.63 17.38 -20.47
CA ASP A 753 30.37 17.53 -21.91
C ASP A 753 30.48 16.21 -22.72
N GLY A 754 30.05 15.10 -22.12
CA GLY A 754 30.11 13.76 -22.74
C GLY A 754 31.48 13.07 -22.66
N ALA A 755 32.51 13.72 -22.12
CA ALA A 755 33.78 13.06 -21.79
C ALA A 755 33.71 12.47 -20.37
N THR A 756 34.12 11.20 -20.23
CA THR A 756 34.14 10.47 -18.95
C THR A 756 35.55 10.39 -18.37
N TYR A 757 35.67 10.64 -17.07
CA TYR A 757 36.91 10.58 -16.30
C TYR A 757 36.71 9.65 -15.10
N THR A 758 37.71 8.83 -14.78
CA THR A 758 37.68 7.86 -13.67
C THR A 758 38.85 8.12 -12.71
N PRO A 759 38.74 9.13 -11.82
CA PRO A 759 39.83 9.43 -10.89
C PRO A 759 40.07 8.28 -9.93
N VAL A 760 41.33 8.11 -9.54
CA VAL A 760 41.71 7.14 -8.49
C VAL A 760 41.18 7.65 -7.16
N VAL A 761 40.45 6.79 -6.43
CA VAL A 761 40.01 7.05 -5.06
C VAL A 761 41.11 6.54 -4.11
N THR A 762 41.67 7.43 -3.30
CA THR A 762 42.70 7.10 -2.30
C THR A 762 42.23 7.59 -0.93
N ASP A 763 42.17 6.70 0.06
CA ASP A 763 41.70 6.99 1.42
C ASP A 763 40.36 7.75 1.46
N GLY A 764 39.43 7.39 0.57
CA GLY A 764 38.11 8.02 0.44
C GLY A 764 38.11 9.40 -0.24
N GLY A 765 39.25 9.94 -0.64
CA GLY A 765 39.35 11.16 -1.43
C GLY A 765 39.55 10.88 -2.92
N PHE A 766 39.04 11.75 -3.79
CA PHE A 766 39.37 11.75 -5.22
C PHE A 766 39.64 13.16 -5.72
N GLU A 767 40.50 13.27 -6.73
CA GLU A 767 40.83 14.51 -7.43
C GLU A 767 40.84 14.25 -8.94
N GLN A 768 40.21 15.16 -9.69
CA GLN A 768 40.20 15.12 -11.15
C GLN A 768 40.46 16.51 -11.72
N ARG A 769 41.47 16.60 -12.59
CA ARG A 769 41.70 17.79 -13.41
C ARG A 769 40.76 17.78 -14.62
N LEU A 770 39.94 18.81 -14.76
CA LEU A 770 39.00 19.04 -15.86
C LEU A 770 39.44 20.28 -16.64
N VAL A 771 39.42 20.20 -17.97
CA VAL A 771 39.82 21.29 -18.86
C VAL A 771 38.60 21.75 -19.67
N MET A 772 38.30 23.03 -19.59
CA MET A 772 37.18 23.69 -20.27
C MET A 772 37.74 24.44 -21.48
N THR A 773 37.31 24.07 -22.68
CA THR A 773 37.87 24.59 -23.94
C THR A 773 36.97 25.60 -24.64
N GLU A 774 35.71 25.71 -24.23
CA GLU A 774 34.70 26.58 -24.83
C GLU A 774 33.94 27.34 -23.76
N GLU A 775 33.70 28.62 -23.97
CA GLU A 775 32.91 29.46 -23.08
C GLU A 775 31.44 29.00 -23.07
N LYS A 776 31.03 28.33 -21.99
CA LYS A 776 29.66 27.85 -21.75
C LYS A 776 29.49 27.36 -20.32
N SER A 777 28.26 26.97 -19.99
CA SER A 777 27.96 26.21 -18.77
C SER A 777 28.34 24.74 -18.97
N HIS A 778 29.37 24.29 -18.26
CA HIS A 778 29.77 22.89 -18.19
C HIS A 778 29.02 22.19 -17.05
N VAL A 779 28.19 21.21 -17.40
CA VAL A 779 27.53 20.35 -16.42
C VAL A 779 28.44 19.18 -16.12
N ILE A 780 28.97 19.14 -14.91
CA ILE A 780 29.82 18.06 -14.42
C ILE A 780 28.95 17.12 -13.59
N LYS A 781 28.73 15.91 -14.09
CA LYS A 781 28.03 14.85 -13.35
C LYS A 781 29.05 13.94 -12.70
N VAL A 782 29.09 13.95 -11.38
CA VAL A 782 29.93 13.05 -10.59
C VAL A 782 29.08 11.93 -10.07
N THR A 783 29.43 10.69 -10.39
CA THR A 783 28.72 9.50 -9.96
C THR A 783 29.65 8.65 -9.13
N ALA A 784 29.26 8.39 -7.89
CA ALA A 784 29.89 7.39 -7.04
C ALA A 784 29.11 6.09 -7.19
N THR A 785 29.81 4.98 -7.40
CA THR A 785 29.20 3.65 -7.52
C THR A 785 30.02 2.67 -6.71
N ASP A 786 29.36 1.96 -5.80
CA ASP A 786 29.98 0.91 -5.02
C ASP A 786 30.21 -0.37 -5.88
N GLU A 787 30.80 -1.41 -5.28
CA GLU A 787 31.07 -2.68 -5.97
C GLU A 787 29.81 -3.49 -6.34
N VAL A 788 28.66 -3.24 -5.70
CA VAL A 788 27.41 -3.98 -5.93
C VAL A 788 26.44 -3.24 -6.86
N GLY A 789 26.82 -2.03 -7.31
CA GLY A 789 26.12 -1.22 -8.30
C GLY A 789 25.20 -0.15 -7.71
N ASN A 790 25.16 0.04 -6.39
CA ASN A 790 24.44 1.17 -5.81
C ASN A 790 25.17 2.46 -6.17
N SER A 791 24.42 3.43 -6.67
CA SER A 791 25.00 4.67 -7.16
C SER A 791 24.25 5.91 -6.69
N ILE A 792 25.02 6.99 -6.54
CA ILE A 792 24.53 8.34 -6.33
C ILE A 792 25.26 9.28 -7.30
N SER A 793 24.51 10.21 -7.88
CA SER A 793 25.08 11.26 -8.73
C SER A 793 24.84 12.63 -8.12
N VAL A 794 25.85 13.49 -8.23
CA VAL A 794 25.78 14.90 -7.87
C VAL A 794 26.20 15.72 -9.09
N LEU A 795 25.47 16.78 -9.39
CA LEU A 795 25.81 17.72 -10.44
C LEU A 795 26.60 18.91 -9.87
N ARG A 796 27.57 19.39 -10.65
CA ARG A 796 28.20 20.70 -10.49
C ARG A 796 27.99 21.46 -11.79
N ASN A 797 27.41 22.64 -11.68
CA ASN A 797 27.35 23.56 -12.81
C ASN A 797 28.54 24.53 -12.72
N VAL A 798 29.36 24.56 -13.75
CA VAL A 798 30.54 25.43 -13.82
C VAL A 798 30.41 26.27 -15.08
N ILE A 799 30.20 27.56 -14.89
CA ILE A 799 30.14 28.51 -16.01
C ILE A 799 31.57 28.96 -16.28
N TYR A 800 32.14 28.47 -17.38
CA TYR A 800 33.42 28.95 -17.87
C TYR A 800 33.17 30.18 -18.73
N ASP A 801 33.66 31.32 -18.26
CA ASP A 801 33.40 32.65 -18.82
C ASP A 801 34.70 33.45 -18.82
N ILE A 802 35.17 33.78 -20.02
CA ILE A 802 36.41 34.55 -20.27
C ILE A 802 36.12 35.90 -20.93
N THR A 803 34.85 36.28 -21.09
CA THR A 803 34.45 37.51 -21.74
C THR A 803 34.38 38.64 -20.71
N PRO A 804 35.22 39.69 -20.80
CA PRO A 804 35.12 40.84 -19.89
C PRO A 804 33.78 41.56 -20.01
N PRO A 805 33.24 42.11 -18.89
CA PRO A 805 31.94 42.75 -18.91
C PRO A 805 31.93 43.98 -19.81
N ALA A 806 30.81 44.22 -20.49
CA ALA A 806 30.65 45.44 -21.28
C ALA A 806 30.69 46.68 -20.36
N LEU A 807 31.67 47.56 -20.58
CA LEU A 807 31.83 48.81 -19.85
C LEU A 807 32.02 49.95 -20.84
N THR A 808 31.35 51.09 -20.60
CA THR A 808 31.61 52.33 -21.33
C THR A 808 31.73 53.51 -20.35
N ILE A 809 32.35 54.59 -20.81
CA ILE A 809 32.21 55.94 -20.24
C ILE A 809 31.60 56.79 -21.36
N ASP A 810 30.45 57.41 -21.10
CA ASP A 810 29.80 58.34 -22.02
C ASP A 810 30.72 59.54 -22.30
N PRO A 811 30.53 60.27 -23.42
CA PRO A 811 31.30 61.47 -23.69
C PRO A 811 31.27 62.46 -22.51
N VAL A 812 32.43 62.75 -21.93
CA VAL A 812 32.62 63.75 -20.87
C VAL A 812 33.14 65.05 -21.44
N GLU A 813 32.74 66.18 -20.86
CA GLU A 813 33.16 67.50 -21.31
C GLU A 813 34.62 67.78 -20.91
N SER A 814 35.50 68.00 -21.87
CA SER A 814 36.93 68.24 -21.64
C SER A 814 37.53 69.00 -22.83
N PRO A 815 38.21 70.15 -22.64
CA PRO A 815 38.44 70.82 -21.37
C PRO A 815 37.14 71.39 -20.77
N THR A 816 37.02 71.39 -19.44
CA THR A 816 35.88 71.93 -18.68
C THR A 816 36.32 73.02 -17.72
N ILE A 817 35.35 73.83 -17.30
CA ILE A 817 35.55 74.88 -16.29
C ILE A 817 34.79 74.64 -14.99
N ASP A 818 34.01 73.57 -14.93
CA ASP A 818 33.30 73.16 -13.72
C ASP A 818 34.23 72.28 -12.88
N GLY A 819 34.46 72.67 -11.62
CA GLY A 819 35.31 71.92 -10.68
C GLY A 819 34.72 70.57 -10.26
N SER A 820 33.54 70.23 -10.76
CA SER A 820 32.93 68.92 -10.62
C SER A 820 32.27 68.49 -11.92
N GLN A 821 32.29 67.18 -12.17
CA GLN A 821 31.55 66.57 -13.26
C GLN A 821 30.87 65.29 -12.78
N ILE A 822 29.72 65.00 -13.35
CA ILE A 822 29.10 63.70 -13.20
C ILE A 822 29.40 62.91 -14.47
N ILE A 823 30.12 61.81 -14.34
CA ILE A 823 30.42 60.92 -15.45
C ILE A 823 29.45 59.74 -15.42
N ASN A 824 28.94 59.38 -16.60
CA ASN A 824 28.03 58.28 -16.81
C ASN A 824 28.67 57.23 -17.71
N GLY A 825 28.12 56.04 -17.70
CA GLY A 825 28.43 55.03 -18.70
C GLY A 825 27.49 53.85 -18.59
N THR A 826 27.65 52.91 -19.50
CA THR A 826 26.98 51.61 -19.44
C THR A 826 27.86 50.57 -18.75
N ARG A 827 27.20 49.64 -18.08
CA ARG A 827 27.78 48.44 -17.48
C ARG A 827 26.95 47.24 -17.89
N GLU A 828 27.54 46.06 -17.87
CA GLU A 828 26.77 44.82 -17.89
C GLU A 828 25.90 44.72 -16.62
N PRO A 829 24.66 44.20 -16.71
CA PRO A 829 23.84 43.88 -15.55
C PRO A 829 24.63 43.11 -14.49
N ASP A 830 24.37 43.42 -13.21
CA ASP A 830 25.02 42.77 -12.06
C ASP A 830 26.55 42.90 -11.93
N SER A 831 27.26 43.50 -12.90
CA SER A 831 28.69 43.83 -12.79
C SER A 831 28.91 45.10 -11.95
N ALA A 832 29.91 45.09 -11.06
CA ALA A 832 30.22 46.24 -10.20
C ALA A 832 31.27 47.14 -10.85
N VAL A 833 30.99 48.45 -10.93
CA VAL A 833 31.93 49.44 -11.45
C VAL A 833 32.69 50.10 -10.31
N VAL A 834 34.01 50.05 -10.37
CA VAL A 834 34.94 50.75 -9.50
C VAL A 834 35.60 51.86 -10.29
N VAL A 835 35.48 53.10 -9.81
CA VAL A 835 36.10 54.26 -10.43
C VAL A 835 37.23 54.77 -9.55
N THR A 836 38.39 55.00 -10.15
CA THR A 836 39.57 55.51 -9.47
C THR A 836 40.16 56.69 -10.22
N SER A 837 40.74 57.63 -9.50
CA SER A 837 41.53 58.71 -10.05
C SER A 837 42.64 59.06 -9.08
N SER A 838 43.84 59.33 -9.59
CA SER A 838 44.98 59.80 -8.78
C SER A 838 44.96 61.31 -8.56
N THR A 839 44.09 62.04 -9.26
CA THR A 839 44.09 63.51 -9.34
C THR A 839 42.72 64.15 -9.13
N ALA A 840 41.62 63.42 -9.34
CA ALA A 840 40.27 63.87 -8.98
C ALA A 840 39.77 63.10 -7.76
N ALA A 841 38.99 63.74 -6.87
CA ALA A 841 38.27 63.02 -5.84
C ALA A 841 37.04 62.35 -6.46
N VAL A 842 36.92 61.04 -6.30
CA VAL A 842 35.83 60.22 -6.86
C VAL A 842 34.79 60.00 -5.77
N GLY A 843 33.53 60.30 -6.07
CA GLY A 843 32.39 60.01 -5.20
C GLY A 843 31.97 58.53 -5.24
N ASP A 844 30.87 58.20 -4.59
CA ASP A 844 30.32 56.84 -4.64
C ASP A 844 29.73 56.54 -6.02
N VAL A 845 30.05 55.38 -6.56
CA VAL A 845 29.44 54.89 -7.80
C VAL A 845 27.99 54.51 -7.52
N THR A 846 27.08 55.07 -8.30
CA THR A 846 25.64 54.79 -8.25
C THR A 846 25.20 54.12 -9.55
N TYR A 847 24.07 53.41 -9.50
CA TYR A 847 23.53 52.65 -10.63
C TYR A 847 22.11 53.11 -10.91
N PRO A 848 21.92 54.14 -11.76
CA PRO A 848 20.60 54.67 -12.08
C PRO A 848 19.66 53.63 -12.70
N THR A 849 20.23 52.68 -13.44
CA THR A 849 19.56 51.46 -13.92
C THR A 849 20.51 50.27 -13.81
N ASP A 850 19.99 49.06 -14.00
CA ASP A 850 20.75 47.81 -13.94
C ASP A 850 21.93 47.75 -14.94
N THR A 851 21.87 48.57 -16.01
CA THR A 851 22.84 48.62 -17.12
C THR A 851 23.62 49.93 -17.20
N THR A 852 23.43 50.85 -16.26
CA THR A 852 24.12 52.15 -16.27
C THR A 852 24.77 52.43 -14.93
N TRP A 853 25.85 53.20 -14.97
CA TRP A 853 26.53 53.66 -13.78
C TRP A 853 26.83 55.15 -13.90
N GLN A 854 26.91 55.80 -12.75
CA GLN A 854 27.19 57.21 -12.64
C GLN A 854 28.04 57.48 -11.40
N VAL A 855 29.01 58.37 -11.51
CA VAL A 855 29.79 58.84 -10.35
C VAL A 855 30.08 60.34 -10.47
N SER A 856 30.04 61.03 -9.34
CA SER A 856 30.48 62.42 -9.25
C SER A 856 32.00 62.48 -9.07
N LEU A 857 32.63 63.40 -9.78
CA LEU A 857 34.05 63.71 -9.67
C LEU A 857 34.20 65.14 -9.18
N THR A 858 35.12 65.36 -8.24
CA THR A 858 35.65 66.69 -7.92
C THR A 858 37.03 66.81 -8.55
N LEU A 859 37.14 67.64 -9.58
CA LEU A 859 38.33 67.75 -10.44
C LEU A 859 39.36 68.69 -9.81
N MET A 860 40.66 68.34 -9.91
CA MET A 860 41.75 69.27 -9.57
C MET A 860 42.21 70.04 -10.81
N PRO A 861 42.71 71.29 -10.68
CA PRO A 861 43.18 72.07 -11.82
C PRO A 861 44.24 71.31 -12.64
N GLY A 862 44.04 71.23 -13.94
CA GLY A 862 44.89 70.49 -14.87
C GLY A 862 44.27 69.20 -15.39
N SER A 863 45.11 68.26 -15.82
CA SER A 863 44.68 66.95 -16.33
C SER A 863 44.21 66.05 -15.19
N ASN A 864 43.00 65.51 -15.31
CA ASN A 864 42.46 64.51 -14.41
C ASN A 864 42.24 63.20 -15.16
N ILE A 865 42.98 62.15 -14.80
CA ILE A 865 42.79 60.81 -15.39
C ILE A 865 41.87 60.01 -14.49
N VAL A 866 40.74 59.58 -15.03
CA VAL A 866 39.73 58.79 -14.33
C VAL A 866 39.65 57.43 -15.00
N THR A 867 39.75 56.38 -14.21
CA THR A 867 39.71 55.00 -14.69
C THR A 867 38.53 54.29 -14.06
N ALA A 868 37.58 53.90 -14.89
CA ALA A 868 36.49 53.00 -14.51
C ALA A 868 36.91 51.58 -14.83
N SER A 869 36.66 50.66 -13.91
CA SER A 869 36.83 49.22 -14.10
C SER A 869 35.56 48.51 -13.70
N SER A 870 35.15 47.50 -14.47
CA SER A 870 34.01 46.64 -14.14
C SER A 870 34.49 45.21 -14.09
N THR A 871 34.02 44.46 -13.09
CA THR A 871 34.35 43.05 -12.91
C THR A 871 33.06 42.23 -12.95
N ASP A 872 33.02 41.18 -13.75
CA ASP A 872 31.88 40.26 -13.84
C ASP A 872 31.93 39.16 -12.75
N GLY A 873 30.96 38.25 -12.79
CA GLY A 873 30.86 37.13 -11.84
C GLY A 873 31.93 36.04 -12.02
N ALA A 874 32.66 36.00 -13.14
CA ALA A 874 33.76 35.06 -13.40
C ALA A 874 35.15 35.66 -13.09
N ASN A 875 35.18 36.92 -12.63
CA ASN A 875 36.35 37.77 -12.40
C ASN A 875 37.07 38.24 -13.67
N ASN A 876 36.38 38.34 -14.81
CA ASN A 876 36.92 39.08 -15.95
C ASN A 876 36.77 40.58 -15.69
N VAL A 877 37.79 41.36 -16.06
CA VAL A 877 37.86 42.80 -15.78
C VAL A 877 37.89 43.58 -17.09
N ALA A 878 36.96 44.51 -17.26
CA ALA A 878 37.01 45.56 -18.27
C ALA A 878 37.51 46.86 -17.63
N THR A 879 38.33 47.64 -18.32
CA THR A 879 38.87 48.92 -17.82
C THR A 879 38.86 49.97 -18.92
N ILE A 880 38.37 51.17 -18.59
CA ILE A 880 38.36 52.34 -19.49
C ILE A 880 38.86 53.55 -18.70
N SER A 881 39.81 54.27 -19.29
CA SER A 881 40.31 55.53 -18.76
C SER A 881 39.89 56.70 -19.64
N LYS A 882 39.56 57.83 -19.00
CA LYS A 882 39.26 59.09 -19.66
C LYS A 882 40.00 60.24 -18.99
N GLU A 883 40.62 61.09 -19.81
CA GLU A 883 41.26 62.32 -19.37
C GLU A 883 40.27 63.49 -19.43
N ILE A 884 40.09 64.18 -18.31
CA ILE A 884 39.28 65.39 -18.16
C ILE A 884 40.21 66.55 -17.77
N VAL A 885 40.39 67.51 -18.67
CA VAL A 885 41.20 68.70 -18.39
C VAL A 885 40.30 69.74 -17.72
N TYR A 886 40.44 69.90 -16.40
CA TYR A 886 39.77 70.97 -15.67
C TYR A 886 40.63 72.23 -15.70
N THR A 887 40.22 73.19 -16.51
CA THR A 887 40.77 74.55 -16.50
C THR A 887 39.95 75.38 -15.54
N VAL A 888 40.56 75.98 -14.53
CA VAL A 888 39.83 76.90 -13.65
C VAL A 888 39.33 78.08 -14.49
N SER A 889 38.02 78.14 -14.77
CA SER A 889 37.43 79.42 -15.15
C SER A 889 37.40 80.25 -13.88
N THR A 890 38.19 81.32 -13.87
CA THR A 890 37.84 82.46 -13.05
C THR A 890 36.41 82.82 -13.44
N SER A 891 35.44 82.59 -12.55
CA SER A 891 34.05 83.01 -12.79
C SER A 891 34.10 84.48 -13.20
N ASN A 892 33.91 84.72 -14.49
CA ASN A 892 34.03 86.05 -15.08
C ASN A 892 32.69 86.73 -14.86
N ASN A 893 32.25 86.76 -13.59
CA ASN A 893 31.12 87.52 -13.16
C ASN A 893 31.41 88.97 -13.56
N ILE A 894 30.78 89.37 -14.66
CA ILE A 894 31.06 90.64 -15.27
C ILE A 894 30.70 91.75 -14.29
N PHE A 895 29.83 91.56 -13.29
CA PHE A 895 29.46 92.55 -12.27
C PHE A 895 30.14 92.34 -10.91
N SER A 896 31.37 91.81 -10.86
CA SER A 896 32.09 91.51 -9.61
C SER A 896 32.55 92.69 -8.74
N ALA A 897 32.29 93.94 -9.15
CA ALA A 897 32.70 95.16 -8.43
C ALA A 897 31.62 96.24 -8.55
N ALA A 898 31.58 97.19 -7.59
CA ALA A 898 30.69 98.35 -7.65
C ALA A 898 30.94 99.17 -8.92
N ILE A 899 32.22 99.42 -9.19
CA ILE A 899 32.69 100.14 -10.37
C ILE A 899 33.84 99.36 -10.99
N PHE A 900 33.80 99.17 -12.30
CA PHE A 900 34.92 98.64 -13.07
C PHE A 900 35.22 99.49 -14.31
N GLY A 901 36.46 99.95 -14.45
CA GLY A 901 36.92 100.66 -15.65
C GLY A 901 38.04 99.91 -16.37
N ASN A 902 37.89 99.59 -17.66
CA ASN A 902 38.95 98.86 -18.39
C ASN A 902 40.28 99.65 -18.42
N SER A 903 40.22 100.91 -18.84
CA SER A 903 41.36 101.82 -18.99
C SER A 903 41.59 102.72 -17.77
N GLY A 904 40.57 102.89 -16.91
CA GLY A 904 40.70 103.55 -15.63
C GLY A 904 39.38 103.98 -14.97
N VAL A 905 39.47 104.43 -13.71
CA VAL A 905 38.35 104.96 -12.92
C VAL A 905 38.77 106.27 -12.25
N THR A 906 37.97 107.32 -12.39
CA THR A 906 38.18 108.60 -11.71
C THR A 906 37.02 108.88 -10.75
N MET A 907 37.32 109.16 -9.48
CA MET A 907 36.34 109.54 -8.47
C MET A 907 36.73 110.88 -7.84
N THR A 908 35.80 111.84 -7.84
CA THR A 908 35.99 113.19 -7.32
C THR A 908 34.75 113.75 -6.63
N GLY A 909 34.90 114.85 -5.87
CA GLY A 909 33.77 115.62 -5.35
C GLY A 909 32.96 114.87 -4.29
N ASN A 910 33.63 114.26 -3.32
CA ASN A 910 33.06 113.51 -2.19
C ASN A 910 32.18 112.30 -2.57
N SER A 911 32.33 111.74 -3.79
CA SER A 911 31.69 110.48 -4.18
C SER A 911 32.13 109.30 -3.32
N TYR A 912 31.26 108.30 -3.10
CA TYR A 912 31.67 107.06 -2.46
C TYR A 912 31.05 105.80 -3.07
N THR A 913 31.70 104.66 -2.82
CA THR A 913 31.12 103.34 -3.04
C THR A 913 30.98 102.58 -1.74
N ASP A 914 29.93 101.81 -1.61
CA ASP A 914 29.74 100.80 -0.57
C ASP A 914 28.99 99.60 -1.16
N SER A 915 28.60 98.65 -0.32
CA SER A 915 27.75 97.53 -0.71
C SER A 915 26.51 97.43 0.17
N TYR A 916 25.51 96.68 -0.29
CA TYR A 916 24.30 96.34 0.44
C TYR A 916 23.79 94.96 -0.03
N ILE A 917 22.93 94.33 0.76
CA ILE A 917 22.29 93.06 0.39
C ILE A 917 20.86 93.36 -0.01
N ASN A 918 20.50 93.12 -1.28
CA ASN A 918 19.15 93.34 -1.77
C ASN A 918 18.26 92.12 -1.49
N SER A 919 17.66 92.04 -0.30
CA SER A 919 16.76 90.96 0.12
C SER A 919 15.34 91.47 0.43
N PRO A 920 14.26 90.72 0.12
CA PRO A 920 12.86 91.11 0.36
C PRO A 920 12.50 91.43 1.83
N SER A 921 13.34 91.07 2.81
CA SER A 921 13.03 91.17 4.25
C SER A 921 13.84 92.18 5.06
N SER A 922 14.84 92.88 4.50
CA SER A 922 15.51 93.98 5.22
C SER A 922 16.28 94.93 4.29
N TRP A 923 15.84 96.19 4.20
CA TRP A 923 16.61 97.23 3.52
C TRP A 923 17.56 97.92 4.50
N ILE A 924 18.72 97.30 4.77
CA ILE A 924 19.72 97.90 5.65
C ILE A 924 20.76 98.62 4.78
N ARG A 925 20.65 99.95 4.69
CA ARG A 925 21.66 100.78 4.05
C ARG A 925 22.83 100.95 5.04
N GLY A 926 23.83 100.09 4.92
CA GLY A 926 25.06 100.12 5.73
C GLY A 926 26.27 100.26 4.82
N LYS A 927 27.33 100.92 5.30
CA LYS A 927 28.62 101.01 4.61
C LYS A 927 29.36 99.68 4.68
N TYR A 928 28.80 98.63 4.08
CA TYR A 928 29.39 97.29 4.04
C TYR A 928 30.62 97.29 3.13
N LYS A 929 31.59 96.43 3.43
CA LYS A 929 32.97 96.53 2.92
C LYS A 929 33.20 95.82 1.57
N ASN A 930 32.17 95.64 0.75
CA ASN A 930 32.27 94.90 -0.51
C ASN A 930 32.00 95.77 -1.75
N GLY A 931 31.92 97.10 -1.59
CA GLY A 931 31.75 98.09 -2.65
C GLY A 931 33.04 98.35 -3.44
N ASP A 932 33.60 97.29 -4.00
CA ASP A 932 34.94 97.32 -4.61
C ASP A 932 34.99 98.21 -5.86
N VAL A 933 36.11 98.88 -6.06
CA VAL A 933 36.40 99.66 -7.29
C VAL A 933 37.62 99.05 -7.96
N ALA A 934 37.48 98.75 -9.24
CA ALA A 934 38.47 97.95 -9.94
C ALA A 934 38.78 98.47 -11.35
N SER A 935 39.96 98.15 -11.85
CA SER A 935 40.37 98.48 -13.21
C SER A 935 41.38 97.48 -13.76
N ASN A 936 41.36 97.26 -15.07
CA ASN A 936 42.43 96.54 -15.78
C ASN A 936 43.66 97.41 -16.05
N SER A 937 43.59 98.71 -15.76
CA SER A 937 44.68 99.64 -16.04
C SER A 937 45.94 99.27 -15.25
N LEU A 938 47.09 99.37 -15.91
CA LEU A 938 48.42 99.32 -15.28
C LEU A 938 49.10 100.69 -15.28
N GLN A 939 48.42 101.73 -15.78
CA GLN A 939 48.95 103.08 -15.85
C GLN A 939 49.02 103.70 -14.45
N PRO A 940 50.04 104.52 -14.14
CA PRO A 940 50.06 105.30 -12.91
C PRO A 940 48.78 106.13 -12.77
N CYS A 941 48.15 106.08 -11.61
CA CYS A 941 46.82 106.68 -11.36
C CYS A 941 45.69 106.20 -12.29
N GLY A 942 45.78 104.98 -12.82
CA GLY A 942 44.69 104.32 -13.54
C GLY A 942 43.39 104.22 -12.71
N ILE A 943 43.48 104.18 -11.38
CA ILE A 943 42.37 104.51 -10.49
C ILE A 943 42.74 105.78 -9.72
N LYS A 944 42.00 106.87 -9.95
CA LYS A 944 42.28 108.19 -9.39
C LYS A 944 41.16 108.63 -8.46
N MET A 945 41.49 108.88 -7.20
CA MET A 945 40.55 109.30 -6.16
C MET A 945 41.01 110.61 -5.53
N SER A 946 40.12 111.62 -5.45
CA SER A 946 40.45 112.91 -4.84
C SER A 946 39.26 113.69 -4.28
N GLY A 947 39.50 114.59 -3.33
CA GLY A 947 38.46 115.46 -2.78
C GLY A 947 37.45 114.69 -1.92
N GLY A 948 37.95 114.04 -0.87
CA GLY A 948 37.14 113.38 0.17
C GLY A 948 36.43 112.08 -0.22
N THR A 949 36.74 111.49 -1.37
CA THR A 949 36.07 110.28 -1.88
C THR A 949 36.35 109.04 -1.03
N GLN A 950 35.36 108.16 -0.87
CA GLN A 950 35.47 106.97 -0.01
C GLN A 950 35.14 105.68 -0.77
N VAL A 951 35.94 104.63 -0.63
CA VAL A 951 35.62 103.29 -1.13
C VAL A 951 35.48 102.35 0.06
N PHE A 952 34.24 101.96 0.35
CA PHE A 952 33.92 100.95 1.36
C PHE A 952 34.00 99.56 0.72
N GLY A 953 35.24 99.20 0.37
CA GLY A 953 35.59 98.03 -0.42
C GLY A 953 37.08 98.00 -0.68
N LYS A 954 37.49 97.08 -1.52
CA LYS A 954 38.86 96.97 -2.02
C LYS A 954 39.06 97.76 -3.30
N LEU A 955 40.28 98.26 -3.48
CA LEU A 955 40.77 98.69 -4.77
C LEU A 955 41.48 97.54 -5.48
N TRP A 956 41.05 97.22 -6.70
CA TRP A 956 41.73 96.21 -7.52
C TRP A 956 42.30 96.85 -8.79
N VAL A 957 43.62 96.84 -8.91
CA VAL A 957 44.32 97.34 -10.10
C VAL A 957 44.58 96.20 -11.09
N GLY A 958 45.00 96.50 -12.33
CA GLY A 958 45.18 95.48 -13.36
C GLY A 958 46.10 94.34 -12.93
N GLN A 959 46.01 93.20 -13.63
CA GLN A 959 46.85 92.03 -13.35
C GLN A 959 48.33 92.40 -13.39
N ASP A 960 49.07 91.99 -12.36
CA ASP A 960 50.49 92.35 -12.11
C ASP A 960 50.75 93.85 -11.79
N GLY A 961 49.70 94.67 -11.73
CA GLY A 961 49.80 96.08 -11.38
C GLY A 961 50.11 96.28 -9.90
N ASN A 962 51.03 97.21 -9.59
CA ASN A 962 51.27 97.60 -8.20
C ASN A 962 50.17 98.57 -7.73
N PRO A 963 49.34 98.20 -6.74
CA PRO A 963 48.23 99.03 -6.29
C PRO A 963 48.64 100.40 -5.76
N ALA A 964 49.86 100.52 -5.22
CA ALA A 964 50.40 101.78 -4.72
C ALA A 964 50.79 102.78 -5.83
N ILE A 965 50.97 102.31 -7.07
CA ILE A 965 51.33 103.13 -8.23
C ILE A 965 50.09 103.42 -9.08
N VAL A 966 49.28 102.38 -9.31
CA VAL A 966 48.10 102.46 -10.19
C VAL A 966 46.89 103.08 -9.46
N GLY A 967 46.75 102.88 -8.15
CA GLY A 967 45.72 103.49 -7.32
C GLY A 967 46.24 104.76 -6.64
N CYS A 968 45.88 105.94 -7.16
CA CYS A 968 46.30 107.23 -6.61
C CYS A 968 45.18 107.85 -5.76
N THR A 969 45.44 108.01 -4.47
CA THR A 969 44.56 108.71 -3.53
C THR A 969 45.18 110.06 -3.13
N ASN A 970 44.44 111.15 -3.34
CA ASN A 970 44.86 112.51 -2.97
C ASN A 970 43.74 113.22 -2.20
N GLY A 971 44.06 114.25 -1.41
CA GLY A 971 43.06 115.15 -0.82
C GLY A 971 42.01 114.46 0.06
N GLY A 972 42.44 113.57 0.97
CA GLY A 972 41.58 112.95 2.00
C GLY A 972 40.78 111.72 1.56
N ALA A 973 41.07 111.15 0.39
CA ALA A 973 40.39 109.94 -0.08
C ALA A 973 40.74 108.70 0.76
N THR A 974 39.76 107.82 1.03
CA THR A 974 39.94 106.63 1.87
C THR A 974 39.43 105.35 1.21
N VAL A 975 40.08 104.22 1.50
CA VAL A 975 39.72 102.86 1.04
C VAL A 975 39.75 101.92 2.25
N SER A 976 38.63 101.27 2.57
CA SER A 976 38.48 100.53 3.84
C SER A 976 38.79 99.03 3.76
N GLY A 977 38.77 98.43 2.57
CA GLY A 977 39.03 97.00 2.33
C GLY A 977 40.49 96.68 1.95
N GLY A 978 41.32 97.69 1.72
CA GLY A 978 42.69 97.55 1.21
C GLY A 978 42.76 97.61 -0.31
N SER A 979 43.93 97.30 -0.87
CA SER A 979 44.18 97.35 -2.31
C SER A 979 45.02 96.17 -2.77
N GLY A 980 44.76 95.65 -3.96
CA GLY A 980 45.47 94.50 -4.53
C GLY A 980 45.50 94.55 -6.05
N ALA A 981 46.33 93.69 -6.65
CA ALA A 981 46.28 93.45 -8.09
C ALA A 981 45.19 92.41 -8.38
N LEU A 982 44.48 92.55 -9.49
CA LEU A 982 43.61 91.50 -10.00
C LEU A 982 44.45 90.25 -10.28
N ALA A 983 43.94 89.09 -9.93
CA ALA A 983 44.62 87.83 -10.24
C ALA A 983 44.73 87.62 -11.76
N VAL A 984 43.70 88.05 -12.50
CA VAL A 984 43.64 88.04 -13.96
C VAL A 984 42.95 89.31 -14.44
N ALA A 985 43.42 89.88 -15.55
CA ALA A 985 42.74 91.02 -16.17
C ALA A 985 41.31 90.61 -16.55
N LYS A 986 40.32 91.41 -16.15
CA LYS A 986 38.91 91.14 -16.40
C LYS A 986 38.62 91.21 -17.90
N ASP A 987 37.84 90.27 -18.41
CA ASP A 987 37.40 90.33 -19.80
C ASP A 987 36.40 91.48 -19.98
N MET A 988 36.73 92.39 -20.91
CA MET A 988 35.94 93.57 -21.23
C MET A 988 35.37 93.48 -22.65
N THR A 989 35.09 92.26 -23.11
CA THR A 989 34.42 92.03 -24.39
C THR A 989 32.99 92.59 -24.33
N PRO A 990 32.61 93.52 -25.25
CA PRO A 990 31.24 94.02 -25.34
C PRO A 990 30.26 92.88 -25.52
N LYS A 991 29.13 92.94 -24.82
CA LYS A 991 28.04 91.99 -25.10
C LYS A 991 27.51 92.29 -26.49
N ALA A 992 27.58 91.29 -27.37
CA ALA A 992 26.94 91.38 -28.67
C ALA A 992 25.44 91.50 -28.46
N ASP A 993 24.82 92.36 -29.27
CA ASP A 993 23.38 92.38 -29.39
C ASP A 993 22.90 91.07 -30.04
N PRO A 994 22.13 90.21 -29.36
CA PRO A 994 21.60 89.00 -29.97
C PRO A 994 20.62 89.36 -31.09
N ALA A 995 20.85 88.81 -32.29
CA ALA A 995 20.03 89.10 -33.47
C ALA A 995 18.56 88.74 -33.19
N GLY A 996 17.68 89.74 -33.24
CA GLY A 996 16.30 89.59 -32.76
C GLY A 996 15.57 90.92 -32.57
N GLY A 997 14.37 90.85 -32.04
CA GLY A 997 13.51 92.00 -31.74
C GLY A 997 12.53 92.39 -32.84
N ILE A 998 11.25 92.53 -32.46
CA ILE A 998 10.20 93.09 -33.32
C ILE A 998 10.51 94.58 -33.53
N SER A 999 10.77 94.99 -34.77
CA SER A 999 11.05 96.39 -35.08
C SER A 999 9.78 97.24 -34.92
N ILE A 1000 9.82 98.19 -33.98
CA ILE A 1000 8.70 99.10 -33.68
C ILE A 1000 9.00 100.57 -34.02
N GLY A 1001 10.08 100.81 -34.78
CA GLY A 1001 10.51 102.15 -35.19
C GLY A 1001 11.12 103.00 -34.07
N ALA A 1002 11.07 104.33 -34.22
CA ALA A 1002 11.60 105.26 -33.22
C ALA A 1002 10.60 105.50 -32.09
N ILE A 1003 11.06 105.51 -30.84
CA ILE A 1003 10.26 105.96 -29.69
C ILE A 1003 10.58 107.43 -29.45
N LYS A 1004 9.65 108.31 -29.82
CA LYS A 1004 9.75 109.75 -29.60
C LYS A 1004 8.56 110.21 -28.78
N LEU A 1005 8.82 110.66 -27.54
CA LEU A 1005 7.79 111.16 -26.63
C LEU A 1005 8.13 112.59 -26.21
N SER A 1006 7.13 113.47 -26.24
CA SER A 1006 7.23 114.88 -25.85
C SER A 1006 5.88 115.38 -25.34
N GLY A 1007 5.87 116.44 -24.52
CA GLY A 1007 4.64 117.12 -24.13
C GLY A 1007 3.69 116.29 -23.27
N HIS A 1008 4.21 115.66 -22.22
CA HIS A 1008 3.48 114.76 -21.29
C HIS A 1008 2.96 113.47 -21.94
N GLY A 1009 3.57 113.03 -23.03
CA GLY A 1009 3.18 111.79 -23.72
C GLY A 1009 3.52 110.53 -22.91
N SER A 1010 2.84 109.43 -23.19
CA SER A 1010 3.22 108.12 -22.64
C SER A 1010 3.13 106.99 -23.67
N LYS A 1011 3.93 105.95 -23.47
CA LYS A 1011 3.88 104.70 -24.25
C LYS A 1011 4.18 103.52 -23.34
N THR A 1012 3.55 102.37 -23.58
CA THR A 1012 3.78 101.12 -22.84
C THR A 1012 4.29 100.04 -23.79
N LEU A 1013 5.33 99.34 -23.39
CA LEU A 1013 5.80 98.09 -24.01
C LEU A 1013 5.59 96.95 -23.02
N ALA A 1014 4.79 95.96 -23.42
CA ALA A 1014 4.56 94.74 -22.65
C ALA A 1014 5.75 93.77 -22.80
N ALA A 1015 5.71 92.62 -22.11
CA ALA A 1015 6.76 91.60 -22.22
C ALA A 1015 6.98 91.18 -23.68
N GLY A 1016 8.24 91.03 -24.06
CA GLY A 1016 8.62 90.72 -25.43
C GLY A 1016 9.98 91.24 -25.83
N ASP A 1017 10.37 90.93 -27.07
CA ASP A 1017 11.64 91.32 -27.66
C ASP A 1017 11.40 92.39 -28.73
N TYR A 1018 11.94 93.60 -28.55
CA TYR A 1018 11.68 94.76 -29.40
C TYR A 1018 12.97 95.41 -29.89
N ARG A 1019 12.95 95.85 -31.15
CA ARG A 1019 14.02 96.65 -31.74
C ARG A 1019 13.52 98.05 -32.08
N VAL A 1020 14.27 99.06 -31.65
CA VAL A 1020 13.94 100.48 -31.82
C VAL A 1020 15.10 101.22 -32.46
N SER A 1021 14.78 102.07 -33.44
CA SER A 1021 15.81 102.79 -34.19
C SER A 1021 16.42 103.96 -33.42
N THR A 1022 15.71 104.54 -32.46
CA THR A 1022 16.21 105.55 -31.51
C THR A 1022 15.17 105.77 -30.41
N ILE A 1023 15.62 106.17 -29.22
CA ILE A 1023 14.74 106.58 -28.12
C ILE A 1023 15.03 108.06 -27.80
N ASN A 1024 14.02 108.92 -27.89
CA ASN A 1024 14.10 110.32 -27.47
C ASN A 1024 12.85 110.68 -26.69
N ILE A 1025 12.98 110.80 -25.37
CA ILE A 1025 11.87 111.06 -24.45
C ILE A 1025 12.18 112.37 -23.72
N ASN A 1026 11.30 113.37 -23.90
CA ASN A 1026 11.43 114.69 -23.31
C ASN A 1026 10.07 115.28 -22.87
N GLY A 1027 10.09 116.45 -22.22
CA GLY A 1027 8.89 117.22 -21.86
C GLY A 1027 7.91 116.49 -20.93
N ASN A 1028 8.40 116.00 -19.78
CA ASN A 1028 7.63 115.28 -18.73
C ASN A 1028 6.90 114.02 -19.24
N SER A 1029 7.47 113.31 -20.22
CA SER A 1029 6.84 112.11 -20.80
C SER A 1029 7.27 110.83 -20.09
N THR A 1030 6.49 109.75 -20.20
CA THR A 1030 6.78 108.46 -19.51
C THR A 1030 6.74 107.26 -20.46
N LEU A 1031 7.80 106.45 -20.49
CA LEU A 1031 7.80 105.13 -21.15
C LEU A 1031 7.68 104.02 -20.09
N TYR A 1032 6.62 103.22 -20.17
CA TYR A 1032 6.39 102.07 -19.29
C TYR A 1032 6.90 100.78 -19.96
N LEU A 1033 7.67 100.00 -19.23
CA LEU A 1033 8.24 98.71 -19.67
C LEU A 1033 7.81 97.61 -18.70
N SER A 1034 7.28 96.50 -19.21
CA SER A 1034 6.90 95.35 -18.39
C SER A 1034 7.64 94.11 -18.89
N GLY A 1035 8.45 93.49 -18.03
CA GLY A 1035 9.26 92.32 -18.33
C GLY A 1035 8.54 90.97 -18.22
N PRO A 1036 9.12 89.87 -18.76
CA PRO A 1036 10.44 89.82 -19.38
C PRO A 1036 10.49 90.57 -20.72
N LEU A 1037 11.36 91.56 -20.84
CA LEU A 1037 11.45 92.46 -22.00
C LEU A 1037 12.90 92.67 -22.41
N THR A 1038 13.19 92.47 -23.69
CA THR A 1038 14.47 92.85 -24.28
C THR A 1038 14.27 94.00 -25.26
N LEU A 1039 15.08 95.06 -25.13
CA LEU A 1039 14.99 96.25 -25.96
C LEU A 1039 16.34 96.52 -26.64
N HIS A 1040 16.34 96.39 -27.96
CA HIS A 1040 17.50 96.61 -28.81
C HIS A 1040 17.43 98.02 -29.42
N VAL A 1041 18.33 98.90 -29.00
CA VAL A 1041 18.33 100.32 -29.39
C VAL A 1041 19.46 100.60 -30.39
N ASP A 1042 19.11 100.63 -31.68
CA ASP A 1042 20.08 100.75 -32.78
C ASP A 1042 20.74 102.14 -32.85
N GLY A 1043 19.98 103.19 -32.53
CA GLY A 1043 20.44 104.58 -32.53
C GLY A 1043 20.63 105.15 -31.12
N ASN A 1044 20.74 106.48 -31.02
CA ASN A 1044 20.96 107.13 -29.72
C ASN A 1044 19.73 107.02 -28.81
N PHE A 1045 20.00 106.95 -27.51
CA PHE A 1045 18.99 106.98 -26.45
C PHE A 1045 19.19 108.24 -25.61
N SER A 1046 18.19 109.13 -25.62
CA SER A 1046 18.15 110.35 -24.82
C SER A 1046 16.89 110.42 -23.96
N LEU A 1047 17.07 110.62 -22.65
CA LEU A 1047 16.02 110.94 -21.67
C LEU A 1047 16.31 112.31 -21.04
N SER A 1048 15.39 113.27 -21.19
CA SER A 1048 15.57 114.64 -20.71
C SER A 1048 14.25 115.34 -20.34
N GLY A 1049 14.31 116.58 -19.87
CA GLY A 1049 13.11 117.40 -19.59
C GLY A 1049 12.15 116.78 -18.58
N ASN A 1050 12.67 116.22 -17.48
CA ASN A 1050 11.93 115.56 -16.39
C ASN A 1050 11.10 114.34 -16.81
N SER A 1051 11.47 113.70 -17.90
CA SER A 1051 10.79 112.51 -18.41
C SER A 1051 11.28 111.24 -17.71
N SER A 1052 10.45 110.21 -17.61
CA SER A 1052 10.80 108.98 -16.90
C SER A 1052 10.64 107.73 -17.75
N ILE A 1053 11.36 106.68 -17.35
CA ILE A 1053 11.12 105.32 -17.80
C ILE A 1053 10.75 104.53 -16.57
N VAL A 1054 9.65 103.78 -16.62
CA VAL A 1054 9.14 103.03 -15.47
C VAL A 1054 9.09 101.56 -15.84
N ILE A 1055 9.87 100.76 -15.13
CA ILE A 1055 9.79 99.30 -15.23
C ILE A 1055 8.74 98.86 -14.24
N THR A 1056 7.60 98.35 -14.72
CA THR A 1056 6.43 98.09 -13.88
C THR A 1056 6.51 96.75 -13.17
N SER A 1057 7.09 95.74 -13.82
CA SER A 1057 7.22 94.35 -13.34
C SER A 1057 8.21 93.59 -14.21
N GLY A 1058 8.76 92.47 -13.71
CA GLY A 1058 9.63 91.58 -14.50
C GLY A 1058 11.01 92.15 -14.84
N GLU A 1059 11.81 91.37 -15.56
CA GLU A 1059 13.19 91.73 -15.94
C GLU A 1059 13.23 92.46 -17.29
N VAL A 1060 14.06 93.49 -17.38
CA VAL A 1060 14.26 94.29 -18.58
C VAL A 1060 15.74 94.32 -18.95
N THR A 1061 16.05 93.89 -20.17
CA THR A 1061 17.40 94.01 -20.74
C THR A 1061 17.39 95.02 -21.87
N ILE A 1062 18.32 95.98 -21.86
CA ILE A 1062 18.48 96.98 -22.90
C ILE A 1062 19.84 96.78 -23.57
N TYR A 1063 19.85 96.40 -24.85
CA TYR A 1063 21.05 96.40 -25.69
C TYR A 1063 21.14 97.75 -26.41
N GLN A 1064 22.10 98.57 -25.99
CA GLN A 1064 22.36 99.88 -26.58
C GLN A 1064 23.45 99.75 -27.65
N ASN A 1065 23.05 99.79 -28.92
CA ASN A 1065 23.95 99.73 -30.07
C ASN A 1065 24.39 101.11 -30.57
N GLY A 1066 23.53 102.12 -30.40
CA GLY A 1066 23.86 103.48 -30.81
C GLY A 1066 25.03 104.07 -30.03
N ARG A 1067 25.66 105.11 -30.57
CA ARG A 1067 26.91 105.67 -30.04
C ARG A 1067 26.77 106.34 -28.66
N LYS A 1068 25.56 106.79 -28.30
CA LYS A 1068 25.32 107.54 -27.06
C LYS A 1068 24.06 107.08 -26.33
N LEU A 1069 24.21 106.85 -25.01
CA LEU A 1069 23.16 106.76 -24.02
C LEU A 1069 23.25 107.97 -23.09
N GLN A 1070 22.19 108.78 -23.03
CA GLN A 1070 22.13 109.99 -22.22
C GLN A 1070 20.87 110.02 -21.36
N ILE A 1071 21.06 110.15 -20.04
CA ILE A 1071 20.01 110.24 -19.04
C ILE A 1071 20.25 111.52 -18.24
N SER A 1072 19.62 112.62 -18.64
CA SER A 1072 20.02 113.95 -18.18
C SER A 1072 19.03 114.67 -17.26
N CYS A 1073 17.76 114.29 -17.21
CA CYS A 1073 16.80 114.75 -16.19
C CYS A 1073 15.57 113.83 -16.23
N GLY A 1074 15.18 113.30 -15.07
CA GLY A 1074 14.06 112.37 -14.90
C GLY A 1074 14.50 110.91 -14.76
N SER A 1075 13.73 110.15 -13.99
CA SER A 1075 14.16 108.88 -13.38
C SER A 1075 13.95 107.68 -14.31
N ILE A 1076 14.89 106.73 -14.31
CA ILE A 1076 14.56 105.33 -14.61
C ILE A 1076 14.11 104.71 -13.29
N VAL A 1077 12.80 104.54 -13.16
CA VAL A 1077 12.17 103.97 -11.98
C VAL A 1077 12.05 102.47 -12.20
N ASN A 1078 12.98 101.71 -11.61
CA ASN A 1078 12.81 100.27 -11.46
C ASN A 1078 11.99 100.00 -10.19
N THR A 1079 10.70 99.70 -10.34
CA THR A 1079 9.75 99.69 -9.20
C THR A 1079 10.08 98.63 -8.15
N ASN A 1080 10.69 97.52 -8.54
CA ASN A 1080 11.11 96.45 -7.62
C ASN A 1080 12.44 96.75 -6.92
N LYS A 1081 13.13 97.86 -7.28
CA LYS A 1081 14.42 98.31 -6.76
C LYS A 1081 15.56 97.28 -6.83
N THR A 1082 15.40 96.24 -7.64
CA THR A 1082 16.37 95.15 -7.81
C THR A 1082 17.23 95.42 -9.03
N PRO A 1083 18.54 95.73 -8.88
CA PRO A 1083 19.37 96.12 -10.01
C PRO A 1083 19.44 95.07 -11.12
N ALA A 1084 19.47 93.77 -10.76
CA ALA A 1084 19.52 92.68 -11.73
C ALA A 1084 18.30 92.62 -12.68
N SER A 1085 17.15 93.17 -12.28
CA SER A 1085 15.98 93.20 -13.15
C SER A 1085 16.00 94.33 -14.18
N LEU A 1086 17.04 95.17 -14.18
CA LEU A 1086 17.32 96.12 -15.25
C LEU A 1086 18.80 96.02 -15.63
N VAL A 1087 19.09 95.40 -16.77
CA VAL A 1087 20.46 95.30 -17.29
C VAL A 1087 20.59 96.12 -18.57
N ILE A 1088 21.60 96.99 -18.62
CA ILE A 1088 21.93 97.80 -19.79
C ILE A 1088 23.27 97.31 -20.33
N TYR A 1089 23.23 96.66 -21.49
CA TYR A 1089 24.39 96.22 -22.23
C TYR A 1089 24.75 97.23 -23.32
N GLY A 1090 25.94 97.81 -23.20
CA GLY A 1090 26.59 98.55 -24.27
C GLY A 1090 27.30 97.60 -25.22
N THR A 1091 26.89 97.60 -26.48
CA THR A 1091 27.58 96.79 -27.49
C THR A 1091 28.80 97.54 -28.03
N ALA A 1092 29.57 96.92 -28.93
CA ALA A 1092 30.83 97.47 -29.42
C ALA A 1092 30.71 98.88 -30.04
N GLY A 1093 29.50 99.29 -30.47
CA GLY A 1093 29.23 100.60 -31.03
C GLY A 1093 29.05 101.74 -30.01
N LEU A 1094 28.74 101.43 -28.74
CA LEU A 1094 28.48 102.44 -27.71
C LEU A 1094 29.78 103.11 -27.25
N GLN A 1095 29.80 104.44 -27.28
CA GLN A 1095 30.99 105.25 -26.98
C GLN A 1095 30.86 106.04 -25.67
N THR A 1096 29.66 106.52 -25.34
CA THR A 1096 29.44 107.32 -24.12
C THR A 1096 28.14 106.97 -23.43
N VAL A 1097 28.19 106.84 -22.10
CA VAL A 1097 27.03 106.75 -21.22
C VAL A 1097 27.10 107.91 -20.24
N ASP A 1098 26.24 108.92 -20.42
CA ASP A 1098 26.19 110.09 -19.54
C ASP A 1098 24.93 110.03 -18.67
N ILE A 1099 25.10 109.97 -17.35
CA ILE A 1099 24.01 109.93 -16.37
C ILE A 1099 24.20 111.12 -15.42
N SER A 1100 23.28 112.08 -15.47
CA SER A 1100 23.43 113.37 -14.79
C SER A 1100 22.18 113.82 -14.01
N GLY A 1101 21.37 112.88 -13.53
CA GLY A 1101 20.13 113.16 -12.79
C GLY A 1101 20.33 113.28 -11.28
N ASN A 1102 19.24 113.59 -10.56
CA ASN A 1102 19.22 113.68 -9.08
C ASN A 1102 18.33 112.59 -8.45
N THR A 1103 17.96 111.56 -9.20
CA THR A 1103 17.09 110.47 -8.73
C THR A 1103 17.86 109.16 -8.71
N ASP A 1104 17.55 108.29 -7.75
CA ASP A 1104 18.21 106.99 -7.63
C ASP A 1104 18.00 106.12 -8.88
N LEU A 1105 19.05 105.41 -9.29
CA LEU A 1105 19.05 104.45 -10.40
C LEU A 1105 19.31 103.06 -9.84
N HIS A 1106 18.45 102.08 -10.14
CA HIS A 1106 18.64 100.68 -9.78
C HIS A 1106 18.82 99.84 -11.05
N ALA A 1107 20.06 99.59 -11.44
CA ALA A 1107 20.41 98.93 -12.69
C ALA A 1107 21.81 98.33 -12.68
N LEU A 1108 22.04 97.33 -13.54
CA LEU A 1108 23.38 96.88 -13.93
C LEU A 1108 23.75 97.50 -15.28
N VAL A 1109 24.92 98.14 -15.36
CA VAL A 1109 25.41 98.77 -16.59
C VAL A 1109 26.72 98.14 -17.00
N TYR A 1110 26.74 97.45 -18.14
CA TYR A 1110 27.94 96.87 -18.72
C TYR A 1110 28.16 97.40 -20.13
N ALA A 1111 29.01 98.41 -20.26
CA ALA A 1111 29.33 99.09 -21.52
C ALA A 1111 30.86 99.22 -21.68
N PRO A 1112 31.57 98.11 -21.89
CA PRO A 1112 33.02 98.05 -21.73
C PRO A 1112 33.82 98.85 -22.78
N THR A 1113 33.20 99.29 -23.87
CA THR A 1113 33.79 100.20 -24.87
C THR A 1113 33.49 101.67 -24.62
N ALA A 1114 32.58 101.99 -23.71
CA ALA A 1114 32.07 103.33 -23.51
C ALA A 1114 32.72 104.04 -22.31
N VAL A 1115 32.91 105.35 -22.43
CA VAL A 1115 33.21 106.21 -21.27
C VAL A 1115 31.90 106.48 -20.54
N ILE A 1116 31.84 106.10 -19.26
CA ILE A 1116 30.68 106.30 -18.40
C ILE A 1116 30.94 107.50 -17.49
N ARG A 1117 30.01 108.47 -17.49
CA ARG A 1117 30.09 109.66 -16.64
C ARG A 1117 28.88 109.76 -15.72
N LEU A 1118 29.14 109.84 -14.43
CA LEU A 1118 28.13 110.07 -13.40
C LEU A 1118 28.36 111.43 -12.75
N SER A 1119 27.35 112.30 -12.83
CA SER A 1119 27.37 113.63 -12.21
C SER A 1119 25.99 114.00 -11.64
N GLY A 1120 25.89 115.06 -10.83
CA GLY A 1120 24.60 115.55 -10.32
C GLY A 1120 24.16 115.05 -8.94
N GLY A 1121 24.90 114.12 -8.32
CA GLY A 1121 24.63 113.70 -6.92
C GLY A 1121 23.65 112.53 -6.77
N GLN A 1122 23.29 111.84 -7.84
CA GLN A 1122 22.49 110.61 -7.80
C GLN A 1122 23.16 109.45 -7.04
N ASN A 1123 22.33 108.55 -6.47
CA ASN A 1123 22.78 107.23 -6.01
C ASN A 1123 22.48 106.18 -7.10
N THR A 1124 23.46 105.33 -7.40
CA THR A 1124 23.26 104.18 -8.29
C THR A 1124 23.38 102.90 -7.48
N PHE A 1125 22.37 102.05 -7.52
CA PHE A 1125 22.33 100.76 -6.89
C PHE A 1125 22.55 99.68 -7.95
N GLY A 1126 23.56 98.84 -7.77
CA GLY A 1126 24.00 97.84 -8.74
C GLY A 1126 25.49 97.95 -9.05
N SER A 1127 25.85 97.71 -10.31
CA SER A 1127 27.24 97.70 -10.76
C SER A 1127 27.40 98.45 -12.09
N ILE A 1128 28.50 99.21 -12.22
CA ILE A 1128 28.76 100.07 -13.37
C ILE A 1128 30.12 99.73 -13.97
N ILE A 1129 30.11 99.38 -15.25
CA ILE A 1129 31.28 98.83 -15.93
C ILE A 1129 31.45 99.47 -17.29
N GLY A 1130 32.59 100.13 -17.47
CA GLY A 1130 32.89 100.95 -18.64
C GLY A 1130 34.32 100.79 -19.16
N SER A 1131 34.59 101.36 -20.32
CA SER A 1131 35.96 101.57 -20.80
C SER A 1131 36.73 102.48 -19.84
N SER A 1132 36.10 103.57 -19.40
CA SER A 1132 36.50 104.32 -18.21
C SER A 1132 35.25 104.79 -17.47
N VAL A 1133 35.36 104.98 -16.16
CA VAL A 1133 34.23 105.47 -15.34
C VAL A 1133 34.66 106.72 -14.57
N ASP A 1134 33.99 107.83 -14.83
CA ASP A 1134 34.25 109.12 -14.19
C ASP A 1134 33.05 109.51 -13.30
N ILE A 1135 33.29 109.65 -12.00
CA ILE A 1135 32.29 110.04 -11.01
C ILE A 1135 32.67 111.38 -10.38
N SER A 1136 31.70 112.28 -10.33
CA SER A 1136 31.85 113.63 -9.79
C SER A 1136 30.56 114.15 -9.15
N GLY A 1137 30.63 115.29 -8.46
CA GLY A 1137 29.43 116.00 -7.97
C GLY A 1137 28.66 115.28 -6.87
N GLY A 1138 29.31 114.44 -6.05
CA GLY A 1138 28.70 113.75 -4.91
C GLY A 1138 27.94 112.47 -5.24
N SER A 1139 27.96 112.01 -6.51
CA SER A 1139 27.30 110.76 -6.90
C SER A 1139 27.93 109.54 -6.21
N SER A 1140 27.11 108.56 -5.86
CA SER A 1140 27.54 107.37 -5.11
C SER A 1140 27.05 106.06 -5.75
N VAL A 1141 27.81 104.98 -5.60
CA VAL A 1141 27.46 103.65 -6.14
C VAL A 1141 27.37 102.64 -5.00
N HIS A 1142 26.19 102.04 -4.83
CA HIS A 1142 25.90 101.03 -3.83
C HIS A 1142 25.85 99.66 -4.51
N TYR A 1143 26.81 98.81 -4.21
CA TYR A 1143 26.96 97.50 -4.83
C TYR A 1143 26.03 96.47 -4.21
N ASP A 1144 25.27 95.75 -5.04
CA ASP A 1144 24.43 94.66 -4.57
C ASP A 1144 25.28 93.39 -4.38
N GLU A 1145 25.46 92.96 -3.13
CA GLU A 1145 26.27 91.78 -2.80
C GLU A 1145 25.67 90.47 -3.32
N GLY A 1146 24.36 90.45 -3.59
CA GLY A 1146 23.71 89.31 -4.26
C GLY A 1146 24.22 89.10 -5.69
N LEU A 1147 24.98 90.05 -6.25
CA LEU A 1147 25.66 89.89 -7.53
C LEU A 1147 26.98 89.15 -7.40
N LYS A 1148 27.57 88.96 -6.21
CA LYS A 1148 28.92 88.39 -6.02
C LYS A 1148 28.93 86.85 -6.04
N GLU A 1149 27.77 86.20 -5.97
CA GLU A 1149 27.57 84.74 -6.07
C GLU A 1149 27.38 84.26 -7.50
#